data_AF-A0A2G1UKV4-F1
#
_entry.id   AF-A0A2G1UKV4-F1
#
_cell.length_a   1.000
_cell.length_b   1.000
_cell.length_c   1.000
_cell.angle_alpha   90.00
_cell.angle_beta   90.00
_cell.angle_gamma   90.00
#
_symmetry.space_group_name_H-M   'P 1'
#
loop_
_entity.id
_entity.type
_entity.pdbx_description
1 polymer ?
#
loop_
_entity_poly.entity_id
_entity_poly.type
_entity_poly.pdbx_seq_one_letter_code
_entity_poly.pdbx_strand_id
1 'polypeptide(L)'
;MAITPWVTWPALTKFGSLGIVGGLLVLSAERTELLENNMFDMENWDRYNAQIVCDERSLTARTEDGTCNILANPAEGSAMKRFGRNVDPATVFAETEQDILLTPNPREVSNVLMARGDEFQPATIVNFIAAAWIQFMVHDWFDHGPNAEGNPIEFALPDGDPLGSGTMSVRRTQPDASRTPTETSLPVTYQNTNTHWWDGSQLYGSDKATNDKVRAFVDGKLKVDGDNTLPTEFWSGKPVTGFNENWWVGLSMMHRLFTLEHNAIATTLKQSYPDATDQWLYDKARLINAALMAKIHTVEWTPAILANPILERAMYANWWGIGGDLENREFFQNALDMLNNDVESLGNLLTMLGLDNDLANMDAGTIDHALGGLVGARTPNNYDVPYTLTEEFVSVYRMHPLLRDDIEVYDIGSNIIDQVIPVPATRDGNAEDILDSVGADRMWYSFGITHPGALTLENYPDFMRNLSMPIVGDIDMAAIDILRDRERGVPRYNEFRRQIGLKPITKFEDLTSNPQLLANLKRLYNGDVEMIDTLVGSLAEETRPDGFGFGETSFQIFILNASRRLMTDRFFTSDYRPEIYTPEGMDWVEGNTMVDVIRRHYPNLASSLVGMDNAFKPWGLNMPADYENWTARQKQMHLWTNGAMRTEYRDGELPALQPVDIGGLISSVLWDKVKRDSDVAPAGYEKPIHPQAVMARVSFKAVPGTPYTGLFQGADHGLLRLSVTGDPADRGFAPGLALKLFADGQRSRNVSALYTLSGQDQNHNFFANELSNYVSPEVNDTLGSTTLFSLVTTKPTRLMVNDISEVTQDGTPVAAPKAPVQVYFVPNADLKASFPSEPHDFRESLMTLSEGTRVYDVYATSKDIRTSIFPSLNRRYAEERRNSAVKIGEITLTSPLIASQFGDSGVFFKHERYEDR
;
A
#
# COMPACT_ATOMS: atom_id res chain seq x y z
N MET A 1 -24.39 22.38 -20.77
CA MET A 1 -23.25 21.80 -20.03
C MET A 1 -22.05 21.92 -20.94
N ALA A 2 -20.93 22.46 -20.46
CA ALA A 2 -19.68 22.40 -21.22
C ALA A 2 -19.32 20.91 -21.42
N ILE A 3 -18.88 20.54 -22.63
CA ILE A 3 -18.45 19.18 -22.93
C ILE A 3 -17.08 19.01 -22.25
N THR A 4 -17.02 18.17 -21.22
CA THR A 4 -15.76 17.83 -20.53
C THR A 4 -14.87 16.97 -21.46
N PRO A 5 -13.54 17.19 -21.49
CA PRO A 5 -12.61 16.32 -22.21
C PRO A 5 -12.35 15.00 -21.48
N TRP A 6 -12.71 14.91 -20.19
CA TRP A 6 -12.46 13.78 -19.30
C TRP A 6 -13.56 12.71 -19.32
N VAL A 7 -13.21 11.42 -19.17
CA VAL A 7 -14.17 10.31 -18.98
C VAL A 7 -15.01 10.51 -17.72
N THR A 8 -16.22 9.93 -17.76
CA THR A 8 -17.21 10.04 -16.67
C THR A 8 -17.66 8.70 -16.12
N TRP A 9 -17.30 7.58 -16.77
CA TRP A 9 -17.68 6.24 -16.33
C TRP A 9 -17.23 5.89 -14.90
N PRO A 10 -16.10 6.40 -14.35
CA PRO A 10 -15.71 6.06 -12.97
C PRO A 10 -16.69 6.58 -11.92
N ALA A 11 -17.41 7.66 -12.22
CA ALA A 11 -18.43 8.21 -11.35
C ALA A 11 -19.68 7.32 -11.26
N LEU A 12 -19.80 6.29 -12.13
CA LEU A 12 -20.89 5.32 -12.06
C LEU A 12 -20.90 4.55 -10.73
N THR A 13 -19.76 4.43 -10.04
CA THR A 13 -19.66 3.87 -8.68
C THR A 13 -20.70 4.42 -7.70
N LYS A 14 -21.14 5.68 -7.89
CA LYS A 14 -22.20 6.32 -7.09
C LYS A 14 -23.56 5.62 -7.17
N PHE A 15 -23.79 4.78 -8.18
CA PHE A 15 -24.99 3.96 -8.36
C PHE A 15 -24.84 2.54 -7.80
N GLY A 16 -23.80 2.27 -7.00
CA GLY A 16 -23.56 0.96 -6.37
C GLY A 16 -23.22 -0.12 -7.39
N SER A 17 -23.66 -1.35 -7.16
CA SER A 17 -23.30 -2.52 -7.98
C SER A 17 -23.66 -2.37 -9.47
N LEU A 18 -24.81 -1.79 -9.80
CA LEU A 18 -25.22 -1.53 -11.19
C LEU A 18 -24.26 -0.57 -11.89
N GLY A 19 -23.79 0.45 -11.17
CA GLY A 19 -22.81 1.40 -11.68
C GLY A 19 -21.44 0.77 -11.93
N ILE A 20 -21.04 -0.19 -11.07
CA ILE A 20 -19.80 -0.95 -11.28
C ILE A 20 -19.88 -1.79 -12.55
N VAL A 21 -20.98 -2.51 -12.77
CA VAL A 21 -21.21 -3.28 -14.00
C VAL A 21 -21.17 -2.37 -15.23
N GLY A 22 -21.86 -1.22 -15.18
CA GLY A 22 -21.84 -0.24 -16.25
C GLY A 22 -20.43 0.25 -16.61
N GLY A 23 -19.58 0.52 -15.62
CA GLY A 23 -18.19 0.91 -15.90
C GLY A 23 -17.32 -0.22 -16.44
N LEU A 24 -17.54 -1.47 -16.01
CA LEU A 24 -16.84 -2.63 -16.59
C LEU A 24 -17.17 -2.82 -18.07
N LEU A 25 -18.43 -2.62 -18.46
CA LEU A 25 -18.84 -2.67 -19.87
C LEU A 25 -18.17 -1.57 -20.70
N VAL A 26 -18.08 -0.35 -20.17
CA VAL A 26 -17.36 0.75 -20.82
C VAL A 26 -15.89 0.41 -21.02
N LEU A 27 -15.20 -0.04 -19.97
CA LEU A 27 -13.79 -0.44 -20.05
C LEU A 27 -13.55 -1.57 -21.04
N SER A 28 -14.47 -2.54 -21.11
CA SER A 28 -14.36 -3.63 -22.07
C SER A 28 -14.54 -3.15 -23.51
N ALA A 29 -15.45 -2.20 -23.75
CA ALA A 29 -15.63 -1.59 -25.06
C ALA A 29 -14.40 -0.76 -25.47
N GLU A 30 -13.91 0.11 -24.57
CA GLU A 30 -12.68 0.90 -24.78
C GLU A 30 -11.48 0.00 -25.08
N ARG A 31 -11.31 -1.09 -24.32
CA ARG A 31 -10.23 -2.07 -24.57
C ARG A 31 -10.34 -2.69 -25.96
N THR A 32 -11.54 -3.06 -26.38
CA THR A 32 -11.78 -3.69 -27.69
C THR A 32 -11.44 -2.71 -28.81
N GLU A 33 -11.90 -1.47 -28.71
CA GLU A 33 -11.60 -0.41 -29.68
C GLU A 33 -10.09 -0.15 -29.79
N LEU A 34 -9.38 -0.11 -28.66
CA LEU A 34 -7.92 0.03 -28.63
C LEU A 34 -7.20 -1.18 -29.25
N LEU A 35 -7.65 -2.41 -28.96
CA LEU A 35 -7.06 -3.61 -29.55
C LEU A 35 -7.25 -3.63 -31.08
N GLU A 36 -8.37 -3.15 -31.59
CA GLU A 36 -8.60 -3.12 -33.04
C GLU A 36 -7.80 -2.04 -33.77
N ASN A 37 -7.59 -0.88 -33.14
CA ASN A 37 -7.14 0.33 -33.84
C ASN A 37 -5.76 0.84 -33.42
N ASN A 38 -5.18 0.34 -32.32
CA ASN A 38 -4.01 0.94 -31.68
C ASN A 38 -2.84 -0.04 -31.50
N MET A 39 -2.60 -0.91 -32.48
CA MET A 39 -1.48 -1.84 -32.45
C MET A 39 -0.81 -1.88 -33.82
N PHE A 40 0.42 -1.38 -33.88
CA PHE A 40 1.17 -1.28 -35.13
C PHE A 40 2.51 -2.00 -34.99
N ASP A 41 2.69 -3.01 -35.85
CA ASP A 41 3.92 -3.77 -35.98
C ASP A 41 4.98 -2.97 -36.75
N MET A 42 6.22 -3.08 -36.27
CA MET A 42 7.37 -2.38 -36.82
C MET A 42 8.51 -3.33 -37.21
N GLU A 43 8.33 -4.65 -37.06
CA GLU A 43 9.40 -5.63 -37.22
C GLU A 43 9.26 -6.48 -38.51
N ASN A 44 10.40 -7.03 -38.97
CA ASN A 44 10.42 -8.01 -40.04
C ASN A 44 10.63 -9.42 -39.48
N TRP A 45 9.54 -10.07 -39.06
CA TRP A 45 9.59 -11.37 -38.38
C TRP A 45 10.20 -12.49 -39.20
N ASP A 46 9.86 -12.59 -40.50
CA ASP A 46 10.36 -13.63 -41.40
C ASP A 46 11.89 -13.68 -41.44
N ARG A 47 12.55 -12.52 -41.35
CA ARG A 47 14.01 -12.40 -41.30
C ARG A 47 14.62 -13.12 -40.11
N TYR A 48 13.97 -13.08 -38.95
CA TYR A 48 14.50 -13.61 -37.69
C TYR A 48 14.03 -15.06 -37.44
N ASN A 49 12.77 -15.37 -37.78
CA ASN A 49 12.20 -16.70 -37.57
C ASN A 49 13.00 -17.81 -38.25
N ALA A 50 13.56 -17.54 -39.43
CA ALA A 50 14.37 -18.49 -40.17
C ALA A 50 15.63 -18.98 -39.43
N GLN A 51 16.05 -18.28 -38.37
CA GLN A 51 17.28 -18.56 -37.61
C GLN A 51 17.02 -19.21 -36.24
N ILE A 52 15.75 -19.33 -35.83
CA ILE A 52 15.37 -19.80 -34.51
C ILE A 52 14.84 -21.23 -34.62
N VAL A 53 15.33 -22.11 -33.74
CA VAL A 53 14.88 -23.50 -33.64
C VAL A 53 14.29 -23.72 -32.26
N CYS A 54 12.99 -24.03 -32.21
CA CYS A 54 12.31 -24.39 -30.97
C CYS A 54 12.54 -25.87 -30.67
N ASP A 55 13.18 -26.15 -29.54
CA ASP A 55 13.50 -27.50 -29.07
C ASP A 55 12.47 -28.03 -28.05
N GLU A 56 12.69 -29.23 -27.53
CA GLU A 56 11.79 -29.86 -26.56
C GLU A 56 11.69 -29.07 -25.25
N ARG A 57 12.77 -28.41 -24.83
CA ARG A 57 12.78 -27.58 -23.61
C ARG A 57 11.90 -26.36 -23.80
N SER A 58 12.04 -25.66 -24.94
CA SER A 58 11.28 -24.43 -25.17
C SER A 58 9.78 -24.68 -25.15
N LEU A 59 9.29 -25.87 -25.51
CA LEU A 59 7.86 -26.22 -25.40
C LEU A 59 7.30 -26.14 -23.97
N THR A 60 8.13 -26.22 -22.92
CA THR A 60 7.66 -26.29 -21.52
C THR A 60 8.38 -25.35 -20.56
N ALA A 61 9.20 -24.43 -21.10
CA ALA A 61 10.01 -23.49 -20.35
C ALA A 61 10.17 -22.16 -21.11
N ARG A 62 10.32 -21.06 -20.36
CA ARG A 62 10.71 -19.77 -20.93
C ARG A 62 12.20 -19.79 -21.26
N THR A 63 12.53 -19.49 -22.52
CA THR A 63 13.92 -19.34 -22.99
C THR A 63 14.55 -18.09 -22.40
N GLU A 64 15.88 -18.03 -22.37
CA GLU A 64 16.62 -16.92 -21.77
C GLU A 64 16.45 -15.60 -22.54
N ASP A 65 16.25 -15.66 -23.86
CA ASP A 65 16.08 -14.51 -24.75
C ASP A 65 14.63 -14.26 -25.19
N GLY A 66 13.66 -15.00 -24.62
CA GLY A 66 12.24 -14.85 -24.92
C GLY A 66 11.78 -15.46 -26.26
N THR A 67 12.67 -16.14 -27.00
CA THR A 67 12.30 -16.86 -28.22
C THR A 67 11.39 -18.05 -27.96
N CYS A 68 10.68 -18.51 -29.01
CA CYS A 68 9.82 -19.68 -28.95
C CYS A 68 8.67 -19.59 -27.95
N ASN A 69 8.23 -18.38 -27.56
CA ASN A 69 6.96 -18.20 -26.88
C ASN A 69 5.83 -18.51 -27.88
N ILE A 70 5.72 -17.77 -28.98
CA ILE A 70 4.80 -18.11 -30.07
C ILE A 70 5.50 -19.05 -31.05
N LEU A 71 5.11 -20.34 -31.07
CA LEU A 71 5.81 -21.36 -31.88
C LEU A 71 5.73 -21.10 -33.40
N ALA A 72 4.66 -20.46 -33.87
CA ALA A 72 4.49 -20.08 -35.28
C ALA A 72 5.32 -18.84 -35.66
N ASN A 73 5.69 -18.01 -34.68
CA ASN A 73 6.49 -16.80 -34.85
C ASN A 73 7.57 -16.77 -33.74
N PRO A 74 8.60 -17.63 -33.84
CA PRO A 74 9.49 -17.89 -32.71
C PRO A 74 10.36 -16.69 -32.28
N ALA A 75 10.46 -15.62 -33.08
CA ALA A 75 11.10 -14.37 -32.68
C ALA A 75 10.18 -13.42 -31.89
N GLU A 76 8.86 -13.66 -31.86
CA GLU A 76 7.89 -12.76 -31.23
C GLU A 76 8.22 -12.50 -29.76
N GLY A 77 8.20 -11.22 -29.37
CA GLY A 77 8.50 -10.76 -28.02
C GLY A 77 9.92 -11.06 -27.49
N SER A 78 10.81 -11.67 -28.28
CA SER A 78 12.20 -11.91 -27.88
C SER A 78 13.00 -10.62 -27.72
N ALA A 79 14.14 -10.71 -27.05
CA ALA A 79 15.08 -9.59 -26.95
C ALA A 79 15.60 -9.16 -28.34
N MET A 80 16.03 -7.90 -28.43
CA MET A 80 16.54 -7.28 -29.66
C MET A 80 15.51 -7.25 -30.80
N LYS A 81 14.22 -7.15 -30.46
CA LYS A 81 13.13 -6.84 -31.40
C LYS A 81 12.71 -5.38 -31.24
N ARG A 82 12.16 -4.83 -32.31
CA ARG A 82 11.72 -3.42 -32.31
C ARG A 82 10.56 -3.19 -31.35
N PHE A 83 10.52 -2.01 -30.75
CA PHE A 83 9.30 -1.52 -30.13
C PHE A 83 8.20 -1.33 -31.20
N GLY A 84 7.00 -1.79 -30.89
CA GLY A 84 5.80 -1.47 -31.68
C GLY A 84 5.30 -0.06 -31.40
N ARG A 85 4.13 0.28 -31.95
CA ARG A 85 3.43 1.55 -31.66
C ARG A 85 1.98 1.33 -31.27
N ASN A 86 1.45 2.22 -30.43
CA ASN A 86 0.02 2.31 -30.13
C ASN A 86 -0.71 3.46 -30.85
N VAL A 87 0.02 4.26 -31.62
CA VAL A 87 -0.52 5.38 -32.38
C VAL A 87 -0.12 5.25 -33.85
N ASP A 88 -0.89 5.87 -34.74
CA ASP A 88 -0.70 5.71 -36.19
C ASP A 88 0.74 6.06 -36.61
N PRO A 89 1.50 5.14 -37.24
CA PRO A 89 2.84 5.39 -37.77
C PRO A 89 2.97 6.63 -38.67
N ALA A 90 1.87 7.10 -39.27
CA ALA A 90 1.85 8.35 -40.05
C ALA A 90 1.96 9.63 -39.18
N THR A 91 1.87 9.51 -37.86
CA THR A 91 1.91 10.63 -36.91
C THR A 91 3.16 10.65 -36.02
N VAL A 92 4.04 9.64 -36.11
CA VAL A 92 5.15 9.40 -35.16
C VAL A 92 6.54 9.79 -35.69
N PHE A 93 6.64 10.89 -36.43
CA PHE A 93 7.93 11.34 -36.94
C PHE A 93 8.75 12.02 -35.83
N ALA A 94 10.01 11.60 -35.69
CA ALA A 94 10.95 12.18 -34.73
C ALA A 94 11.14 13.68 -35.00
N GLU A 95 11.01 14.50 -33.95
CA GLU A 95 11.29 15.93 -34.06
C GLU A 95 12.80 16.17 -34.28
N THR A 96 13.14 17.23 -35.02
CA THR A 96 14.54 17.59 -35.30
C THR A 96 14.92 18.90 -34.62
N GLU A 97 16.22 19.09 -34.36
CA GLU A 97 16.76 20.33 -33.75
C GLU A 97 16.56 21.56 -34.63
N GLN A 98 16.45 21.34 -35.95
CA GLN A 98 16.15 22.41 -36.91
C GLN A 98 14.67 22.81 -36.92
N ASP A 99 13.80 22.05 -36.25
CA ASP A 99 12.35 22.25 -36.20
C ASP A 99 11.88 22.53 -34.76
N ILE A 100 11.26 21.56 -34.09
CA ILE A 100 10.61 21.76 -32.79
C ILE A 100 11.18 20.92 -31.62
N LEU A 101 12.22 20.10 -31.85
CA LEU A 101 12.76 19.20 -30.81
C LEU A 101 13.16 19.92 -29.52
N LEU A 102 13.73 21.14 -29.65
CA LEU A 102 14.21 21.95 -28.53
C LEU A 102 13.19 23.02 -28.11
N THR A 103 11.95 22.95 -28.60
CA THR A 103 10.92 23.96 -28.37
C THR A 103 9.71 23.38 -27.63
N PRO A 104 9.38 23.85 -26.42
CA PRO A 104 10.20 24.71 -25.57
C PRO A 104 11.47 24.01 -25.08
N ASN A 105 12.42 24.79 -24.54
CA ASN A 105 13.69 24.27 -24.03
C ASN A 105 13.42 23.20 -22.95
N PRO A 106 13.92 21.94 -23.11
CA PRO A 106 13.64 20.85 -22.17
C PRO A 106 14.06 21.13 -20.73
N ARG A 107 15.18 21.83 -20.52
CA ARG A 107 15.64 22.23 -19.18
C ARG A 107 14.76 23.31 -18.57
N GLU A 108 14.26 24.24 -19.38
CA GLU A 108 13.32 25.24 -18.88
C GLU A 108 12.00 24.59 -18.44
N VAL A 109 11.49 23.61 -19.20
CA VAL A 109 10.32 22.81 -18.81
C VAL A 109 10.61 22.06 -17.49
N SER A 110 11.76 21.39 -17.39
CA SER A 110 12.19 20.72 -16.15
C SER A 110 12.20 21.66 -14.94
N ASN A 111 12.81 22.83 -15.08
CA ASN A 111 12.96 23.81 -14.00
C ASN A 111 11.67 24.46 -13.55
N VAL A 112 10.75 24.71 -14.47
CA VAL A 112 9.56 25.54 -14.20
C VAL A 112 8.31 24.69 -13.92
N LEU A 113 8.18 23.53 -14.56
CA LEU A 113 6.97 22.71 -14.47
C LEU A 113 7.20 21.39 -13.71
N MET A 114 8.39 20.81 -13.77
CA MET A 114 8.62 19.47 -13.21
C MET A 114 9.16 19.53 -11.78
N ALA A 115 10.00 20.52 -11.45
CA ALA A 115 10.69 20.66 -10.18
C ALA A 115 9.78 20.52 -8.95
N ARG A 116 10.12 19.63 -8.02
CA ARG A 116 9.40 19.49 -6.74
C ARG A 116 9.46 20.75 -5.87
N GLY A 117 10.60 21.44 -5.85
CA GLY A 117 10.79 22.57 -4.95
C GLY A 117 10.78 22.14 -3.48
N ASP A 118 10.29 23.00 -2.59
CA ASP A 118 10.37 22.80 -1.15
C ASP A 118 9.26 21.89 -0.57
N GLU A 119 8.21 21.59 -1.34
CA GLU A 119 7.05 20.84 -0.86
C GLU A 119 6.91 19.49 -1.57
N PHE A 120 7.10 18.40 -0.82
CA PHE A 120 6.85 17.05 -1.29
C PHE A 120 5.34 16.77 -1.34
N GLN A 121 4.83 16.36 -2.49
CA GLN A 121 3.42 15.99 -2.64
C GLN A 121 3.28 14.46 -2.59
N PRO A 122 2.73 13.86 -1.52
CA PRO A 122 2.65 12.39 -1.39
C PRO A 122 1.47 11.78 -2.16
N ALA A 123 1.68 10.60 -2.73
CA ALA A 123 0.62 9.71 -3.22
C ALA A 123 0.04 8.88 -2.06
N THR A 124 -0.95 9.43 -1.35
CA THR A 124 -1.45 8.83 -0.09
C THR A 124 -2.23 7.53 -0.26
N ILE A 125 -2.60 7.14 -1.48
CA ILE A 125 -3.31 5.89 -1.79
C ILE A 125 -2.40 4.65 -1.77
N VAL A 126 -1.09 4.84 -1.89
CA VAL A 126 -0.08 3.76 -1.94
C VAL A 126 1.08 4.06 -1.00
N ASN A 127 1.88 3.03 -0.71
CA ASN A 127 3.12 3.17 0.04
C ASN A 127 4.35 3.18 -0.87
N PHE A 128 5.53 3.46 -0.30
CA PHE A 128 6.76 3.65 -1.06
C PHE A 128 7.29 2.35 -1.69
N ILE A 129 6.83 1.18 -1.23
CA ILE A 129 7.09 -0.12 -1.88
C ILE A 129 6.60 -0.09 -3.35
N ALA A 130 5.47 0.58 -3.62
CA ALA A 130 4.91 0.67 -4.96
C ALA A 130 5.86 1.34 -5.97
N ALA A 131 6.70 2.28 -5.53
CA ALA A 131 7.70 2.95 -6.37
C ALA A 131 8.86 2.01 -6.71
N ALA A 132 9.37 1.26 -5.73
CA ALA A 132 10.41 0.25 -5.96
C ALA A 132 9.90 -0.88 -6.87
N TRP A 133 8.65 -1.31 -6.66
CA TRP A 133 8.01 -2.35 -7.47
C TRP A 133 7.91 -1.95 -8.94
N ILE A 134 7.45 -0.72 -9.21
CA ILE A 134 7.20 -0.35 -10.60
C ILE A 134 8.49 -0.22 -11.40
N GLN A 135 9.57 0.27 -10.77
CA GLN A 135 10.89 0.23 -11.40
C GLN A 135 11.35 -1.22 -11.59
N PHE A 136 11.22 -2.07 -10.57
CA PHE A 136 11.56 -3.50 -10.69
C PHE A 136 10.83 -4.19 -11.86
N MET A 137 9.58 -3.83 -12.14
CA MET A 137 8.82 -4.34 -13.29
C MET A 137 9.26 -3.74 -14.62
N VAL A 138 9.52 -2.42 -14.69
CA VAL A 138 10.03 -1.77 -15.92
C VAL A 138 11.31 -2.45 -16.42
N HIS A 139 12.16 -2.88 -15.50
CA HIS A 139 13.41 -3.57 -15.79
C HIS A 139 13.24 -5.02 -16.28
N ASP A 140 12.03 -5.59 -16.19
CA ASP A 140 11.66 -6.82 -16.90
C ASP A 140 11.29 -6.51 -18.36
N TRP A 141 10.61 -5.38 -18.56
CA TRP A 141 9.86 -5.13 -19.78
C TRP A 141 10.67 -4.48 -20.87
N PHE A 142 11.43 -3.42 -20.55
CA PHE A 142 12.06 -2.63 -21.60
C PHE A 142 13.34 -1.93 -21.19
N ASP A 143 14.25 -1.86 -22.16
CA ASP A 143 15.39 -0.96 -22.18
C ASP A 143 15.77 -0.67 -23.65
N HIS A 144 16.10 0.58 -23.95
CA HIS A 144 16.56 1.01 -25.28
C HIS A 144 18.06 0.75 -25.47
N GLY A 145 18.76 0.29 -24.43
CA GLY A 145 20.17 -0.02 -24.43
C GLY A 145 21.06 1.22 -24.45
N PRO A 146 22.35 1.04 -24.79
CA PRO A 146 23.31 2.14 -24.76
C PRO A 146 22.97 3.21 -25.80
N ASN A 147 23.03 4.47 -25.37
CA ASN A 147 22.89 5.63 -26.25
C ASN A 147 24.08 5.77 -27.22
N ALA A 148 23.84 6.42 -28.36
CA ALA A 148 24.87 6.68 -29.37
C ALA A 148 26.03 7.53 -28.82
N GLU A 149 27.28 7.17 -29.16
CA GLU A 149 28.49 7.82 -28.62
C GLU A 149 28.75 9.22 -29.19
N GLY A 150 28.25 9.54 -30.38
CA GLY A 150 28.49 10.80 -31.08
C GLY A 150 27.21 11.56 -31.44
N ASN A 151 27.36 12.83 -31.84
CA ASN A 151 26.27 13.73 -32.21
C ASN A 151 25.19 13.86 -31.11
N PRO A 152 25.54 14.27 -29.88
CA PRO A 152 24.55 14.47 -28.83
C PRO A 152 23.57 15.60 -29.17
N ILE A 153 22.41 15.59 -28.53
CA ILE A 153 21.45 16.70 -28.51
C ILE A 153 21.98 17.74 -27.54
N GLU A 154 22.18 18.98 -28.01
CA GLU A 154 22.67 20.08 -27.18
C GLU A 154 21.62 21.20 -27.08
N PHE A 155 21.40 21.69 -25.87
CA PHE A 155 20.50 22.83 -25.61
C PHE A 155 21.07 23.72 -24.51
N ALA A 156 20.79 25.01 -24.58
CA ALA A 156 21.30 25.99 -23.63
C ALA A 156 20.68 25.79 -22.24
N LEU A 157 21.49 25.97 -21.20
CA LEU A 157 20.98 26.14 -19.83
C LEU A 157 20.25 27.50 -19.74
N PRO A 158 19.03 27.56 -19.18
CA PRO A 158 18.32 28.81 -18.95
C PRO A 158 19.10 29.79 -18.06
N ASP A 159 18.78 31.08 -18.14
CA ASP A 159 19.38 32.09 -17.27
C ASP A 159 19.08 31.79 -15.79
N GLY A 160 20.14 31.73 -14.97
CA GLY A 160 20.02 31.43 -13.53
C GLY A 160 19.86 29.96 -13.18
N ASP A 161 20.14 29.04 -14.11
CA ASP A 161 20.08 27.59 -13.87
C ASP A 161 20.96 27.14 -12.68
N PRO A 162 20.51 26.16 -11.87
CA PRO A 162 21.33 25.59 -10.79
C PRO A 162 22.69 25.05 -11.23
N LEU A 163 22.83 24.61 -12.49
CA LEU A 163 24.08 24.12 -13.08
C LEU A 163 24.94 25.24 -13.68
N GLY A 164 24.53 26.51 -13.56
CA GLY A 164 25.25 27.68 -14.04
C GLY A 164 24.89 28.05 -15.48
N SER A 165 25.89 28.47 -16.28
CA SER A 165 25.70 28.91 -17.67
C SER A 165 26.39 27.96 -18.62
N GLY A 166 25.77 27.65 -19.77
CA GLY A 166 26.39 26.82 -20.80
C GLY A 166 25.37 26.01 -21.58
N THR A 167 25.78 24.81 -22.00
CA THR A 167 24.94 23.86 -22.71
C THR A 167 24.88 22.54 -21.93
N MET A 168 23.70 21.93 -21.95
CA MET A 168 23.52 20.54 -21.54
C MET A 168 23.60 19.65 -22.78
N SER A 169 24.16 18.46 -22.62
CA SER A 169 24.39 17.50 -23.71
C SER A 169 23.76 16.16 -23.37
N VAL A 170 22.86 15.67 -24.24
CA VAL A 170 22.15 14.39 -24.07
C VAL A 170 22.49 13.48 -25.25
N ARG A 171 23.10 12.33 -25.00
CA ARG A 171 23.39 11.33 -26.05
C ARG A 171 22.09 10.81 -26.66
N ARG A 172 22.09 10.53 -27.96
CA ARG A 172 20.88 10.08 -28.67
C ARG A 172 20.51 8.64 -28.38
N THR A 173 19.23 8.32 -28.45
CA THR A 173 18.80 6.91 -28.48
C THR A 173 19.38 6.27 -29.73
N GLN A 174 19.99 5.08 -29.60
CA GLN A 174 20.61 4.38 -30.73
C GLN A 174 19.52 3.85 -31.68
N PRO A 175 19.40 4.36 -32.93
CA PRO A 175 18.43 3.84 -33.88
C PRO A 175 18.77 2.40 -34.27
N ASP A 176 17.75 1.62 -34.64
CA ASP A 176 17.94 0.26 -35.13
C ASP A 176 18.84 0.25 -36.39
N ALA A 177 20.05 -0.27 -36.22
CA ALA A 177 21.05 -0.37 -37.28
C ALA A 177 20.71 -1.46 -38.32
N SER A 178 19.73 -2.33 -38.03
CA SER A 178 19.32 -3.42 -38.92
C SER A 178 18.30 -3.00 -39.98
N ARG A 179 17.80 -1.75 -39.92
CA ARG A 179 16.88 -1.16 -40.91
C ARG A 179 17.47 -1.19 -42.32
N THR A 180 16.59 -1.43 -43.28
CA THR A 180 16.88 -1.55 -44.71
C THR A 180 16.41 -0.32 -45.47
N PRO A 181 16.94 -0.04 -46.68
CA PRO A 181 16.50 1.11 -47.49
C PRO A 181 15.02 1.09 -47.87
N THR A 182 14.34 -0.05 -47.82
CA THR A 182 12.89 -0.17 -48.08
C THR A 182 12.03 0.31 -46.92
N GLU A 183 12.62 0.52 -45.74
CA GLU A 183 11.93 0.97 -44.52
C GLU A 183 12.11 2.48 -44.29
N THR A 184 12.62 3.23 -45.27
CA THR A 184 12.85 4.69 -45.14
C THR A 184 11.57 5.51 -45.03
N SER A 185 10.43 4.98 -45.47
CA SER A 185 9.12 5.60 -45.29
C SER A 185 8.51 5.33 -43.91
N LEU A 186 9.10 4.41 -43.13
CA LEU A 186 8.68 4.15 -41.77
C LEU A 186 9.40 5.10 -40.80
N PRO A 187 8.76 5.41 -39.66
CA PRO A 187 9.39 6.11 -38.55
C PRO A 187 10.72 5.50 -38.13
N VAL A 188 11.55 6.27 -37.43
CA VAL A 188 12.74 5.71 -36.79
C VAL A 188 12.32 4.71 -35.72
N THR A 189 12.85 3.49 -35.83
CA THR A 189 12.59 2.39 -34.90
C THR A 189 13.80 2.15 -34.00
N TYR A 190 13.51 1.61 -32.82
CA TYR A 190 14.49 1.30 -31.78
C TYR A 190 14.23 -0.13 -31.30
N GLN A 191 15.30 -0.80 -30.86
CA GLN A 191 15.21 -2.17 -30.36
C GLN A 191 15.11 -2.17 -28.84
N ASN A 192 14.36 -3.13 -28.31
CA ASN A 192 14.35 -3.45 -26.90
C ASN A 192 15.49 -4.43 -26.60
N THR A 193 16.39 -4.09 -25.68
CA THR A 193 17.45 -5.01 -25.22
C THR A 193 16.91 -6.07 -24.25
N ASN A 194 15.75 -5.81 -23.64
CA ASN A 194 15.02 -6.78 -22.85
C ASN A 194 14.06 -7.63 -23.69
N THR A 195 13.68 -8.78 -23.15
CA THR A 195 12.51 -9.51 -23.63
C THR A 195 11.26 -8.66 -23.44
N HIS A 196 10.34 -8.64 -24.42
CA HIS A 196 9.06 -7.95 -24.25
C HIS A 196 8.09 -8.72 -23.34
N TRP A 197 8.34 -10.01 -23.13
CA TRP A 197 7.52 -10.87 -22.27
C TRP A 197 7.61 -10.49 -20.81
N TRP A 198 6.59 -10.87 -20.05
CA TRP A 198 6.61 -10.76 -18.59
C TRP A 198 7.17 -12.04 -17.99
N ASP A 199 8.51 -12.18 -18.04
CA ASP A 199 9.20 -13.44 -17.77
C ASP A 199 10.19 -13.41 -16.60
N GLY A 200 10.26 -12.29 -15.88
CA GLY A 200 11.16 -12.11 -14.76
C GLY A 200 12.60 -11.80 -15.19
N SER A 201 12.82 -11.29 -16.41
CA SER A 201 14.15 -11.03 -16.97
C SER A 201 14.97 -10.04 -16.12
N GLN A 202 14.34 -9.19 -15.30
CA GLN A 202 15.06 -8.38 -14.31
C GLN A 202 15.86 -9.24 -13.31
N LEU A 203 15.40 -10.45 -13.00
CA LEU A 203 16.11 -11.43 -12.17
C LEU A 203 16.98 -12.37 -13.02
N TYR A 204 16.45 -12.84 -14.14
CA TYR A 204 17.02 -13.96 -14.90
C TYR A 204 17.90 -13.55 -16.09
N GLY A 205 17.88 -12.28 -16.48
CA GLY A 205 18.51 -11.75 -17.67
C GLY A 205 17.73 -12.03 -18.95
N SER A 206 18.01 -11.24 -19.98
CA SER A 206 17.42 -11.33 -21.33
C SER A 206 18.32 -12.09 -22.31
N ASP A 207 19.35 -12.76 -21.81
CA ASP A 207 20.29 -13.54 -22.59
C ASP A 207 20.91 -14.67 -21.74
N LYS A 208 21.41 -15.70 -22.42
CA LYS A 208 22.00 -16.87 -21.77
C LYS A 208 23.22 -16.56 -20.89
N ALA A 209 24.09 -15.65 -21.31
CA ALA A 209 25.31 -15.36 -20.56
C ALA A 209 25.00 -14.65 -19.24
N THR A 210 24.00 -13.76 -19.23
CA THR A 210 23.49 -13.13 -18.01
C THR A 210 22.77 -14.14 -17.12
N ASN A 211 21.93 -15.00 -17.70
CA ASN A 211 21.27 -16.09 -16.99
C ASN A 211 22.24 -17.03 -16.26
N ASP A 212 23.30 -17.45 -16.95
CA ASP A 212 24.31 -18.35 -16.39
C ASP A 212 25.08 -17.69 -15.22
N LYS A 213 25.18 -16.35 -15.18
CA LYS A 213 25.81 -15.64 -14.06
C LYS A 213 24.96 -15.72 -12.79
N VAL A 214 23.64 -15.67 -12.88
CA VAL A 214 22.75 -15.64 -11.71
C VAL A 214 22.44 -17.03 -11.17
N ARG A 215 22.57 -18.09 -11.99
CA ARG A 215 22.25 -19.47 -11.59
C ARG A 215 23.33 -20.11 -10.72
N ALA A 216 22.88 -20.86 -9.71
CA ALA A 216 23.76 -21.69 -8.88
C ALA A 216 24.09 -23.05 -9.55
N PHE A 217 23.28 -23.49 -10.52
CA PHE A 217 23.34 -24.80 -11.17
C PHE A 217 23.26 -25.99 -10.19
N VAL A 218 22.60 -25.77 -9.05
CA VAL A 218 22.31 -26.80 -8.05
C VAL A 218 20.86 -26.62 -7.60
N ASP A 219 20.09 -27.72 -7.65
CA ASP A 219 18.69 -27.80 -7.22
C ASP A 219 17.76 -26.73 -7.84
N GLY A 220 18.10 -26.24 -9.03
CA GLY A 220 17.32 -25.24 -9.76
C GLY A 220 17.46 -23.82 -9.21
N LYS A 221 18.39 -23.56 -8.28
CA LYS A 221 18.47 -22.31 -7.53
C LYS A 221 19.23 -21.19 -8.25
N LEU A 222 18.90 -19.96 -7.85
CA LEU A 222 19.72 -18.77 -8.07
C LEU A 222 20.78 -18.62 -6.96
N LYS A 223 21.89 -17.96 -7.29
CA LYS A 223 22.99 -17.71 -6.35
C LYS A 223 22.55 -16.74 -5.25
N VAL A 224 22.86 -17.10 -4.02
CA VAL A 224 22.80 -16.26 -2.82
C VAL A 224 24.02 -16.56 -1.97
N ASP A 225 24.47 -15.60 -1.18
CA ASP A 225 25.52 -15.83 -0.18
C ASP A 225 24.97 -16.57 1.05
N GLY A 226 25.86 -16.98 1.96
CA GLY A 226 25.51 -17.84 3.10
C GLY A 226 24.51 -17.23 4.09
N ASP A 227 24.30 -15.92 4.04
CA ASP A 227 23.35 -15.15 4.83
C ASP A 227 22.10 -14.70 4.03
N ASN A 228 21.88 -15.31 2.85
CA ASN A 228 20.77 -15.01 1.94
C ASN A 228 20.81 -13.58 1.36
N THR A 229 21.98 -12.94 1.31
CA THR A 229 22.21 -11.73 0.49
C THR A 229 22.52 -12.10 -0.96
N LEU A 230 22.45 -11.12 -1.86
CA LEU A 230 22.81 -11.32 -3.26
C LEU A 230 24.33 -11.16 -3.45
N PRO A 231 25.00 -12.05 -4.21
CA PRO A 231 26.41 -11.86 -4.53
C PRO A 231 26.62 -10.55 -5.29
N THR A 232 27.70 -9.83 -4.99
CA THR A 232 27.99 -8.53 -5.59
C THR A 232 29.19 -8.56 -6.55
N GLU A 233 29.18 -7.66 -7.53
CA GLU A 233 30.33 -7.41 -8.38
C GLU A 233 31.47 -6.76 -7.58
N PHE A 234 32.68 -7.30 -7.70
CA PHE A 234 33.84 -6.87 -6.91
C PHE A 234 34.15 -5.36 -6.98
N TRP A 235 33.98 -4.72 -8.14
CA TRP A 235 34.34 -3.31 -8.34
C TRP A 235 33.19 -2.33 -8.12
N SER A 236 31.97 -2.69 -8.53
CA SER A 236 30.82 -1.79 -8.45
C SER A 236 30.06 -1.91 -7.13
N GLY A 237 30.22 -3.05 -6.43
CA GLY A 237 29.44 -3.40 -5.24
C GLY A 237 27.97 -3.73 -5.54
N LYS A 238 27.54 -3.64 -6.81
CA LYS A 238 26.15 -3.91 -7.19
C LYS A 238 25.87 -5.42 -7.21
N PRO A 239 24.63 -5.84 -6.93
CA PRO A 239 24.23 -7.24 -7.07
C PRO A 239 24.45 -7.82 -8.47
N VAL A 240 24.84 -9.08 -8.51
CA VAL A 240 24.84 -9.92 -9.72
C VAL A 240 23.44 -10.50 -9.90
N THR A 241 22.68 -9.91 -10.80
CA THR A 241 21.29 -10.26 -11.13
C THR A 241 21.06 -10.11 -12.64
N GLY A 242 19.87 -10.40 -13.14
CA GLY A 242 19.48 -10.23 -14.54
C GLY A 242 19.71 -8.84 -15.10
N PHE A 243 19.64 -7.82 -14.26
CA PHE A 243 19.86 -6.42 -14.61
C PHE A 243 20.43 -5.65 -13.40
N ASN A 244 21.40 -4.74 -13.59
CA ASN A 244 21.94 -3.93 -12.47
C ASN A 244 22.28 -2.45 -12.77
N GLU A 245 21.73 -1.82 -13.81
CA GLU A 245 21.95 -0.39 -14.10
C GLU A 245 21.00 0.54 -13.31
N ASN A 246 21.28 1.84 -13.20
CA ASN A 246 20.40 2.81 -12.50
C ASN A 246 19.91 2.34 -11.10
N TRP A 247 20.82 1.73 -10.34
CA TRP A 247 20.52 0.92 -9.16
C TRP A 247 20.36 1.75 -7.88
N TRP A 248 19.42 1.35 -7.02
CA TRP A 248 19.22 1.92 -5.68
C TRP A 248 18.62 0.90 -4.71
N VAL A 249 18.57 1.23 -3.42
CA VAL A 249 18.14 0.30 -2.35
C VAL A 249 16.77 -0.35 -2.58
N GLY A 250 15.81 0.36 -3.19
CA GLY A 250 14.51 -0.22 -3.52
C GLY A 250 14.60 -1.40 -4.48
N LEU A 251 15.52 -1.36 -5.46
CA LEU A 251 15.78 -2.50 -6.35
C LEU A 251 16.48 -3.64 -5.61
N SER A 252 17.46 -3.35 -4.76
CA SER A 252 18.09 -4.37 -3.91
C SER A 252 17.07 -5.13 -3.05
N MET A 253 16.10 -4.43 -2.47
CA MET A 253 15.01 -5.05 -1.72
C MET A 253 14.20 -6.03 -2.58
N MET A 254 13.78 -5.60 -3.78
CA MET A 254 12.96 -6.41 -4.68
C MET A 254 13.72 -7.62 -5.23
N HIS A 255 14.93 -7.42 -5.71
CA HIS A 255 15.75 -8.49 -6.27
C HIS A 255 16.13 -9.52 -5.21
N ARG A 256 16.44 -9.10 -3.98
CA ARG A 256 16.68 -10.02 -2.87
C ARG A 256 15.43 -10.84 -2.56
N LEU A 257 14.28 -10.17 -2.40
CA LEU A 257 13.01 -10.84 -2.09
C LEU A 257 12.65 -11.92 -3.12
N PHE A 258 12.65 -11.57 -4.41
CA PHE A 258 12.22 -12.52 -5.46
C PHE A 258 13.27 -13.56 -5.86
N THR A 259 14.55 -13.33 -5.55
CA THR A 259 15.58 -14.38 -5.62
C THR A 259 15.37 -15.43 -4.54
N LEU A 260 15.07 -14.99 -3.31
CA LEU A 260 14.71 -15.90 -2.22
C LEU A 260 13.40 -16.63 -2.50
N GLU A 261 12.44 -15.96 -3.14
CA GLU A 261 11.19 -16.57 -3.55
C GLU A 261 11.39 -17.67 -4.59
N HIS A 262 12.18 -17.41 -5.64
CA HIS A 262 12.58 -18.43 -6.61
C HIS A 262 13.21 -19.64 -5.90
N ASN A 263 14.13 -19.40 -4.96
CA ASN A 263 14.82 -20.47 -4.24
C ASN A 263 13.89 -21.27 -3.30
N ALA A 264 12.85 -20.63 -2.75
CA ALA A 264 11.81 -21.28 -1.96
C ALA A 264 10.92 -22.18 -2.83
N ILE A 265 10.54 -21.70 -4.02
CA ILE A 265 9.81 -22.49 -5.02
C ILE A 265 10.65 -23.69 -5.46
N ALA A 266 11.90 -23.48 -5.87
CA ALA A 266 12.80 -24.56 -6.30
C ALA A 266 13.01 -25.61 -5.21
N THR A 267 13.12 -25.18 -3.95
CA THR A 267 13.21 -26.10 -2.80
C THR A 267 11.95 -26.93 -2.64
N THR A 268 10.76 -26.32 -2.78
CA THR A 268 9.47 -27.02 -2.71
C THR A 268 9.33 -28.04 -3.83
N LEU A 269 9.67 -27.66 -5.07
CA LEU A 269 9.68 -28.56 -6.21
C LEU A 269 10.67 -29.72 -6.02
N LYS A 270 11.87 -29.48 -5.48
CA LYS A 270 12.84 -30.55 -5.20
C LYS A 270 12.30 -31.56 -4.17
N GLN A 271 11.49 -31.12 -3.21
CA GLN A 271 10.85 -32.02 -2.25
C GLN A 271 9.78 -32.90 -2.91
N SER A 272 8.95 -32.34 -3.78
CA SER A 272 7.94 -33.09 -4.55
C SER A 272 8.52 -33.97 -5.65
N TYR A 273 9.61 -33.53 -6.27
CA TYR A 273 10.27 -34.18 -7.40
C TYR A 273 11.77 -34.43 -7.12
N PRO A 274 12.13 -35.38 -6.23
CA PRO A 274 13.51 -35.59 -5.77
C PRO A 274 14.51 -35.94 -6.87
N ASP A 275 14.05 -36.61 -7.94
CA ASP A 275 14.88 -37.04 -9.06
C ASP A 275 14.96 -36.00 -10.20
N ALA A 276 14.27 -34.87 -10.08
CA ALA A 276 14.31 -33.81 -11.08
C ALA A 276 15.72 -33.21 -11.20
N THR A 277 16.09 -32.88 -12.44
CA THR A 277 17.36 -32.22 -12.75
C THR A 277 17.35 -30.75 -12.32
N ASP A 278 18.54 -30.18 -12.12
CA ASP A 278 18.70 -28.73 -11.87
C ASP A 278 17.99 -27.89 -12.93
N GLN A 279 18.16 -28.22 -14.21
CA GLN A 279 17.56 -27.48 -15.31
C GLN A 279 16.03 -27.52 -15.26
N TRP A 280 15.44 -28.69 -15.00
CA TRP A 280 13.98 -28.81 -14.90
C TRP A 280 13.44 -28.00 -13.71
N LEU A 281 14.09 -28.09 -12.55
CA LEU A 281 13.69 -27.34 -11.35
C LEU A 281 13.77 -25.84 -11.58
N TYR A 282 14.85 -25.36 -12.20
CA TYR A 282 15.04 -23.96 -12.56
C TYR A 282 13.95 -23.47 -13.51
N ASP A 283 13.66 -24.23 -14.58
CA ASP A 283 12.68 -23.86 -15.59
C ASP A 283 11.27 -23.73 -14.99
N LYS A 284 10.90 -24.64 -14.09
CA LYS A 284 9.61 -24.57 -13.36
C LYS A 284 9.59 -23.44 -12.34
N ALA A 285 10.65 -23.25 -11.56
CA ALA A 285 10.73 -22.17 -10.60
C ALA A 285 10.70 -20.79 -11.27
N ARG A 286 11.33 -20.61 -12.44
CA ARG A 286 11.23 -19.38 -13.25
C ARG A 286 9.79 -19.12 -13.70
N LEU A 287 9.11 -20.12 -14.26
CA LEU A 287 7.71 -20.00 -14.70
C LEU A 287 6.79 -19.54 -13.55
N ILE A 288 6.89 -20.21 -12.41
CA ILE A 288 6.07 -19.95 -11.22
C ILE A 288 6.36 -18.55 -10.67
N ASN A 289 7.63 -18.19 -10.50
CA ASN A 289 7.99 -16.90 -9.92
C ASN A 289 7.64 -15.71 -10.84
N ALA A 290 7.82 -15.88 -12.16
CA ALA A 290 7.38 -14.88 -13.15
C ALA A 290 5.86 -14.70 -13.11
N ALA A 291 5.10 -15.80 -13.03
CA ALA A 291 3.64 -15.72 -12.92
C ALA A 291 3.16 -15.13 -11.60
N LEU A 292 3.83 -15.42 -10.49
CA LEU A 292 3.54 -14.80 -9.20
C LEU A 292 3.78 -13.28 -9.26
N MET A 293 4.89 -12.82 -9.85
CA MET A 293 5.13 -11.38 -10.05
C MET A 293 4.06 -10.73 -10.95
N ALA A 294 3.68 -11.41 -12.05
CA ALA A 294 2.62 -10.93 -12.93
C ALA A 294 1.26 -10.83 -12.21
N LYS A 295 0.93 -11.81 -11.38
CA LYS A 295 -0.27 -11.81 -10.54
C LYS A 295 -0.24 -10.65 -9.56
N ILE A 296 0.81 -10.53 -8.75
CA ILE A 296 0.98 -9.47 -7.75
C ILE A 296 0.81 -8.10 -8.41
N HIS A 297 1.42 -7.88 -9.57
CA HIS A 297 1.26 -6.61 -10.27
C HIS A 297 -0.20 -6.39 -10.71
N THR A 298 -0.83 -7.41 -11.30
CA THR A 298 -2.18 -7.33 -11.86
C THR A 298 -3.24 -7.11 -10.77
N VAL A 299 -3.23 -7.88 -9.69
CA VAL A 299 -4.33 -7.90 -8.70
C VAL A 299 -3.98 -7.19 -7.38
N GLU A 300 -2.72 -6.79 -7.16
CA GLU A 300 -2.34 -6.00 -5.98
C GLU A 300 -1.80 -4.61 -6.36
N TRP A 301 -0.75 -4.50 -7.16
CA TRP A 301 -0.13 -3.20 -7.46
C TRP A 301 -1.06 -2.28 -8.27
N THR A 302 -1.65 -2.77 -9.36
CA THR A 302 -2.54 -1.96 -10.21
C THR A 302 -3.79 -1.48 -9.44
N PRO A 303 -4.50 -2.33 -8.68
CA PRO A 303 -5.63 -1.87 -7.85
C PRO A 303 -5.22 -0.93 -6.71
N ALA A 304 -3.98 -0.99 -6.21
CA ALA A 304 -3.52 -0.07 -5.18
C ALA A 304 -3.27 1.34 -5.74
N ILE A 305 -2.60 1.46 -6.90
CA ILE A 305 -2.35 2.76 -7.54
C ILE A 305 -3.57 3.30 -8.29
N LEU A 306 -4.54 2.44 -8.63
CA LEU A 306 -5.83 2.80 -9.20
C LEU A 306 -6.96 2.32 -8.28
N ALA A 307 -7.03 2.91 -7.07
CA ALA A 307 -7.93 2.55 -5.98
C ALA A 307 -9.40 2.90 -6.24
N ASN A 308 -9.95 2.35 -7.33
CA ASN A 308 -11.32 2.52 -7.79
C ASN A 308 -12.04 1.16 -7.82
N PRO A 309 -13.26 1.03 -7.27
CA PRO A 309 -13.98 -0.25 -7.21
C PRO A 309 -14.23 -0.92 -8.58
N ILE A 310 -14.36 -0.15 -9.65
CA ILE A 310 -14.55 -0.68 -11.00
C ILE A 310 -13.25 -1.29 -11.51
N LEU A 311 -12.12 -0.60 -11.29
CA LEU A 311 -10.81 -1.08 -11.71
C LEU A 311 -10.31 -2.24 -10.89
N GLU A 312 -10.56 -2.25 -9.58
CA GLU A 312 -10.27 -3.41 -8.73
C GLU A 312 -10.94 -4.66 -9.31
N ARG A 313 -12.25 -4.58 -9.62
CA ARG A 313 -12.96 -5.68 -10.27
C ARG A 313 -12.47 -5.99 -11.68
N ALA A 314 -12.12 -4.98 -12.48
CA ALA A 314 -11.61 -5.17 -13.84
C ALA A 314 -10.28 -5.93 -13.84
N MET A 315 -9.38 -5.57 -12.92
CA MET A 315 -8.08 -6.22 -12.78
C MET A 315 -8.21 -7.65 -12.26
N TYR A 316 -9.15 -7.90 -11.33
CA TYR A 316 -9.46 -9.25 -10.86
C TYR A 316 -10.06 -10.07 -11.99
N ALA A 317 -10.93 -9.46 -12.81
CA ALA A 317 -11.48 -10.09 -13.99
C ALA A 317 -10.43 -10.41 -15.06
N ASN A 318 -9.40 -9.58 -15.22
CA ASN A 318 -8.30 -9.91 -16.13
C ASN A 318 -7.56 -11.19 -15.70
N TRP A 319 -7.42 -11.46 -14.40
CA TRP A 319 -6.73 -12.66 -13.91
C TRP A 319 -7.65 -13.88 -13.74
N TRP A 320 -8.83 -13.71 -13.13
CA TRP A 320 -9.74 -14.80 -12.76
C TRP A 320 -11.08 -14.81 -13.50
N GLY A 321 -11.34 -13.82 -14.35
CA GLY A 321 -12.69 -13.61 -14.91
C GLY A 321 -13.64 -12.97 -13.89
N ILE A 322 -14.87 -12.71 -14.30
CA ILE A 322 -15.84 -11.90 -13.53
C ILE A 322 -16.14 -12.43 -12.12
N GLY A 323 -15.92 -13.74 -11.89
CA GLY A 323 -16.05 -14.35 -10.56
C GLY A 323 -14.98 -13.92 -9.56
N GLY A 324 -13.83 -13.44 -10.04
CA GLY A 324 -12.80 -12.82 -9.21
C GLY A 324 -11.95 -13.77 -8.37
N ASP A 325 -12.07 -15.09 -8.58
CA ASP A 325 -11.25 -16.12 -7.92
C ASP A 325 -11.03 -17.35 -8.82
N LEU A 326 -10.12 -18.23 -8.38
CA LEU A 326 -9.73 -19.44 -9.10
C LEU A 326 -10.90 -20.41 -9.33
N GLU A 327 -11.74 -20.65 -8.31
CA GLU A 327 -12.82 -21.63 -8.37
C GLU A 327 -13.86 -21.22 -9.42
N ASN A 328 -14.24 -19.94 -9.41
CA ASN A 328 -15.14 -19.38 -10.40
C ASN A 328 -14.52 -19.38 -11.80
N ARG A 329 -13.21 -19.06 -11.93
CA ARG A 329 -12.50 -19.13 -13.21
C ARG A 329 -12.64 -20.52 -13.84
N GLU A 330 -12.31 -21.56 -13.08
CA GLU A 330 -12.39 -22.95 -13.55
C GLU A 330 -13.83 -23.35 -13.89
N PHE A 331 -14.80 -22.94 -13.07
CA PHE A 331 -16.21 -23.19 -13.35
C PHE A 331 -16.64 -22.57 -14.69
N PHE A 332 -16.35 -21.28 -14.92
CA PHE A 332 -16.75 -20.59 -16.15
C PHE A 332 -16.01 -21.14 -17.38
N GLN A 333 -14.71 -21.42 -17.28
CA GLN A 333 -13.94 -21.99 -18.38
C GLN A 333 -14.46 -23.39 -18.77
N ASN A 334 -14.76 -24.25 -17.78
CA ASN A 334 -15.35 -25.57 -18.06
C ASN A 334 -16.77 -25.46 -18.64
N ALA A 335 -17.57 -24.49 -18.17
CA ALA A 335 -18.90 -24.25 -18.71
C ALA A 335 -18.84 -23.79 -20.18
N LEU A 336 -17.91 -22.91 -20.53
CA LEU A 336 -17.67 -22.47 -21.91
C LEU A 336 -17.30 -23.65 -22.82
N ASP A 337 -16.43 -24.56 -22.36
CA ASP A 337 -16.07 -25.77 -23.11
C ASP A 337 -17.27 -26.69 -23.39
N MET A 338 -18.19 -26.81 -22.43
CA MET A 338 -19.39 -27.64 -22.58
C MET A 338 -20.42 -27.04 -23.55
N LEU A 339 -20.43 -25.72 -23.71
CA LEU A 339 -21.44 -24.99 -24.45
C LEU A 339 -21.08 -24.73 -25.92
N ASN A 340 -19.87 -25.10 -26.38
CA ASN A 340 -19.46 -24.99 -27.79
C ASN A 340 -19.72 -23.58 -28.40
N ASN A 341 -19.64 -22.53 -27.56
CA ASN A 341 -19.97 -21.14 -27.90
C ASN A 341 -21.41 -20.88 -28.37
N ASP A 342 -22.39 -21.68 -27.91
CA ASP A 342 -23.81 -21.43 -28.17
C ASP A 342 -24.32 -20.25 -27.29
N VAL A 343 -24.44 -19.07 -27.89
CA VAL A 343 -24.77 -17.80 -27.24
C VAL A 343 -26.11 -17.83 -26.48
N GLU A 344 -27.12 -18.58 -26.95
CA GLU A 344 -28.41 -18.73 -26.24
C GLU A 344 -28.27 -19.53 -24.93
N SER A 345 -27.39 -20.52 -24.92
CA SER A 345 -27.11 -21.34 -23.72
C SER A 345 -26.28 -20.59 -22.68
N LEU A 346 -25.37 -19.72 -23.13
CA LEU A 346 -24.59 -18.80 -22.30
C LEU A 346 -25.47 -17.75 -21.63
N GLY A 347 -26.44 -17.17 -22.34
CA GLY A 347 -27.43 -16.27 -21.76
C GLY A 347 -28.23 -16.90 -20.61
N ASN A 348 -28.62 -18.18 -20.78
CA ASN A 348 -29.33 -18.94 -19.74
C ASN A 348 -28.44 -19.28 -18.53
N LEU A 349 -27.16 -19.59 -18.75
CA LEU A 349 -26.16 -19.79 -17.68
C LEU A 349 -25.96 -18.51 -16.86
N LEU A 350 -25.82 -17.36 -17.53
CA LEU A 350 -25.68 -16.05 -16.89
C LEU A 350 -26.92 -15.69 -16.05
N THR A 351 -28.12 -15.94 -16.59
CA THR A 351 -29.38 -15.74 -15.85
C THR A 351 -29.47 -16.68 -14.63
N MET A 352 -29.02 -17.93 -14.75
CA MET A 352 -29.01 -18.91 -13.65
C MET A 352 -28.06 -18.50 -12.51
N LEU A 353 -26.97 -17.79 -12.84
CA LEU A 353 -25.98 -17.30 -11.88
C LEU A 353 -26.30 -15.90 -11.33
N GLY A 354 -27.43 -15.30 -11.74
CA GLY A 354 -27.83 -13.96 -11.30
C GLY A 354 -26.97 -12.83 -11.87
N LEU A 355 -26.27 -13.07 -12.99
CA LEU A 355 -25.53 -12.07 -13.75
C LEU A 355 -26.46 -11.44 -14.80
N ASP A 356 -26.42 -10.11 -14.90
CA ASP A 356 -27.42 -9.32 -15.65
C ASP A 356 -27.39 -9.62 -17.16
N ASN A 357 -28.55 -9.49 -17.82
CA ASN A 357 -28.76 -9.84 -19.23
C ASN A 357 -27.99 -8.94 -20.23
N ASP A 358 -27.39 -7.84 -19.77
CA ASP A 358 -26.65 -6.90 -20.62
C ASP A 358 -25.31 -7.45 -21.14
N LEU A 359 -24.74 -8.49 -20.49
CA LEU A 359 -23.54 -9.20 -20.96
C LEU A 359 -23.79 -10.01 -22.26
N ALA A 360 -25.04 -10.37 -22.54
CA ALA A 360 -25.41 -11.20 -23.69
C ALA A 360 -25.38 -10.44 -25.04
N ASN A 361 -25.18 -9.12 -25.03
CA ASN A 361 -25.10 -8.28 -26.24
C ASN A 361 -23.66 -8.02 -26.72
N MET A 362 -22.65 -8.61 -26.07
CA MET A 362 -21.24 -8.46 -26.42
C MET A 362 -20.79 -9.51 -27.44
N ASP A 363 -19.73 -9.22 -28.19
CA ASP A 363 -19.14 -10.22 -29.11
C ASP A 363 -18.61 -11.44 -28.33
N ALA A 364 -18.67 -12.62 -28.95
CA ALA A 364 -18.39 -13.90 -28.29
C ALA A 364 -16.96 -13.96 -27.69
N GLY A 365 -15.96 -13.40 -28.37
CA GLY A 365 -14.58 -13.35 -27.85
C GLY A 365 -14.43 -12.43 -26.62
N THR A 366 -15.21 -11.36 -26.55
CA THR A 366 -15.21 -10.44 -25.41
C THR A 366 -15.92 -11.05 -24.20
N ILE A 367 -16.95 -11.86 -24.43
CA ILE A 367 -17.65 -12.63 -23.38
C ILE A 367 -16.73 -13.69 -22.77
N ASP A 368 -15.98 -14.44 -23.60
CA ASP A 368 -15.07 -15.49 -23.13
C ASP A 368 -14.00 -14.95 -22.17
N HIS A 369 -13.35 -13.84 -22.53
CA HIS A 369 -12.33 -13.20 -21.68
C HIS A 369 -12.92 -12.56 -20.42
N ALA A 370 -14.13 -12.00 -20.50
CA ALA A 370 -14.79 -11.40 -19.34
C ALA A 370 -15.22 -12.46 -18.31
N LEU A 371 -15.71 -13.63 -18.76
CA LEU A 371 -16.19 -14.69 -17.89
C LEU A 371 -15.06 -15.59 -17.37
N GLY A 372 -14.13 -15.99 -18.24
CA GLY A 372 -13.04 -16.93 -17.93
C GLY A 372 -11.70 -16.28 -17.57
N GLY A 373 -11.58 -14.95 -17.68
CA GLY A 373 -10.32 -14.23 -17.49
C GLY A 373 -9.38 -14.29 -18.70
N LEU A 374 -8.34 -13.44 -18.69
CA LEU A 374 -7.27 -13.51 -19.69
C LEU A 374 -6.30 -14.67 -19.36
N VAL A 375 -6.01 -14.87 -18.07
CA VAL A 375 -5.12 -15.93 -17.61
C VAL A 375 -5.85 -17.28 -17.63
N GLY A 376 -5.21 -18.31 -18.18
CA GLY A 376 -5.78 -19.63 -18.42
C GLY A 376 -6.63 -19.74 -19.69
N ALA A 377 -6.68 -18.70 -20.53
CA ALA A 377 -7.35 -18.77 -21.83
C ALA A 377 -6.78 -19.91 -22.69
N ARG A 378 -7.63 -20.56 -23.48
CA ARG A 378 -7.25 -21.78 -24.24
C ARG A 378 -6.18 -21.55 -25.30
N THR A 379 -6.13 -20.34 -25.86
CA THR A 379 -5.16 -19.95 -26.87
C THR A 379 -4.67 -18.52 -26.60
N PRO A 380 -3.39 -18.23 -26.82
CA PRO A 380 -2.93 -16.85 -26.86
C PRO A 380 -3.60 -16.13 -28.03
N ASN A 381 -3.93 -14.85 -27.85
CA ASN A 381 -4.53 -14.00 -28.87
C ASN A 381 -3.79 -12.67 -28.95
N ASN A 382 -3.10 -12.44 -30.06
CA ASN A 382 -2.38 -11.21 -30.35
C ASN A 382 -3.12 -10.28 -31.33
N TYR A 383 -4.36 -10.60 -31.72
CA TYR A 383 -5.19 -9.86 -32.67
C TYR A 383 -4.47 -9.62 -34.00
N ASP A 384 -3.79 -10.65 -34.50
CA ASP A 384 -3.03 -10.64 -35.76
C ASP A 384 -1.89 -9.60 -35.83
N VAL A 385 -1.52 -9.00 -34.68
CA VAL A 385 -0.37 -8.10 -34.54
C VAL A 385 0.61 -8.72 -33.55
N PRO A 386 1.80 -9.17 -34.02
CA PRO A 386 2.81 -9.77 -33.16
C PRO A 386 3.11 -8.93 -31.90
N TYR A 387 3.28 -9.62 -30.78
CA TYR A 387 3.45 -8.97 -29.50
C TYR A 387 4.83 -8.33 -29.35
N THR A 388 4.81 -7.02 -29.14
CA THR A 388 5.91 -6.18 -28.69
C THR A 388 5.35 -5.13 -27.74
N LEU A 389 6.16 -4.72 -26.76
CA LEU A 389 5.91 -3.46 -26.06
C LEU A 389 6.17 -2.28 -26.99
N THR A 390 5.60 -1.12 -26.66
CA THR A 390 5.56 0.04 -27.55
C THR A 390 6.33 1.24 -26.99
N GLU A 391 6.69 2.19 -27.85
CA GLU A 391 7.31 3.45 -27.42
C GLU A 391 6.36 4.26 -26.52
N GLU A 392 5.06 4.23 -26.80
CA GLU A 392 4.06 4.92 -25.99
C GLU A 392 3.90 4.29 -24.61
N PHE A 393 4.06 2.96 -24.51
CA PHE A 393 4.13 2.25 -23.23
C PHE A 393 5.33 2.71 -22.39
N VAL A 394 6.48 2.94 -23.02
CA VAL A 394 7.67 3.47 -22.34
C VAL A 394 7.41 4.87 -21.78
N SER A 395 6.79 5.76 -22.58
CA SER A 395 6.49 7.13 -22.16
C SER A 395 5.55 7.21 -20.96
N VAL A 396 4.48 6.42 -20.93
CA VAL A 396 3.50 6.48 -19.81
C VAL A 396 4.02 5.84 -18.51
N TYR A 397 5.12 5.09 -18.56
CA TYR A 397 5.80 4.51 -17.40
C TYR A 397 6.99 5.36 -16.88
N ARG A 398 7.19 6.58 -17.40
CA ARG A 398 8.14 7.57 -16.84
C ARG A 398 7.63 8.14 -15.51
N MET A 399 7.58 7.30 -14.48
CA MET A 399 6.97 7.55 -13.17
C MET A 399 7.97 8.04 -12.11
N HIS A 400 9.03 8.74 -12.53
CA HIS A 400 10.08 9.25 -11.64
C HIS A 400 9.61 10.14 -10.47
N PRO A 401 8.49 10.91 -10.56
CA PRO A 401 7.96 11.63 -9.40
C PRO A 401 7.61 10.76 -8.19
N LEU A 402 7.45 9.43 -8.36
CA LEU A 402 7.22 8.51 -7.25
C LEU A 402 8.40 8.46 -6.25
N LEU A 403 9.62 8.76 -6.67
CA LEU A 403 10.78 8.74 -5.77
C LEU A 403 10.73 9.86 -4.74
N ARG A 404 11.06 9.56 -3.48
CA ARG A 404 11.24 10.57 -2.43
C ARG A 404 12.63 11.20 -2.54
N ASP A 405 12.83 12.33 -1.86
CA ASP A 405 14.18 12.92 -1.72
C ASP A 405 15.00 12.16 -0.66
N ASP A 406 14.33 11.77 0.42
CA ASP A 406 14.89 11.02 1.54
C ASP A 406 14.07 9.78 1.90
N ILE A 407 14.75 8.81 2.49
CA ILE A 407 14.18 7.63 3.14
C ILE A 407 14.25 7.87 4.64
N GLU A 408 13.09 8.06 5.26
CA GLU A 408 12.93 8.03 6.70
C GLU A 408 12.90 6.58 7.17
N VAL A 409 13.88 6.17 7.97
CA VAL A 409 14.00 4.81 8.50
C VAL A 409 13.38 4.75 9.88
N TYR A 410 12.52 3.76 10.10
CA TYR A 410 11.81 3.53 11.34
C TYR A 410 12.15 2.16 11.93
N ASP A 411 12.15 2.08 13.26
CA ASP A 411 12.07 0.80 13.94
C ASP A 411 10.73 0.12 13.69
N ILE A 412 10.73 -1.21 13.57
CA ILE A 412 9.51 -1.97 13.31
C ILE A 412 8.49 -1.72 14.43
N GLY A 413 7.33 -1.21 14.05
CA GLY A 413 6.26 -0.84 14.98
C GLY A 413 6.37 0.57 15.56
N SER A 414 7.49 1.26 15.36
CA SER A 414 7.66 2.67 15.72
C SER A 414 7.15 3.60 14.62
N ASN A 415 6.84 4.83 14.98
CA ASN A 415 6.64 5.95 14.07
C ASN A 415 7.64 7.10 14.31
N ILE A 416 8.68 6.81 15.08
CA ILE A 416 9.80 7.70 15.32
C ILE A 416 10.89 7.34 14.32
N ILE A 417 11.38 8.37 13.64
CA ILE A 417 12.48 8.26 12.69
C ILE A 417 13.75 7.97 13.48
N ASP A 418 14.40 6.84 13.19
CA ASP A 418 15.72 6.50 13.71
C ASP A 418 16.81 7.26 12.94
N GLN A 419 16.71 7.25 11.61
CA GLN A 419 17.62 7.99 10.74
C GLN A 419 16.96 8.36 9.42
N VAL A 420 17.53 9.36 8.74
CA VAL A 420 17.11 9.82 7.41
C VAL A 420 18.25 9.59 6.44
N ILE A 421 17.99 8.90 5.33
CA ILE A 421 18.97 8.60 4.29
C ILE A 421 18.55 9.28 2.98
N PRO A 422 19.34 10.21 2.43
CA PRO A 422 19.07 10.76 1.11
C PRO A 422 19.02 9.65 0.06
N VAL A 423 18.00 9.62 -0.79
CA VAL A 423 17.89 8.62 -1.88
C VAL A 423 19.14 8.56 -2.76
N PRO A 424 19.82 9.68 -3.11
CA PRO A 424 21.10 9.63 -3.83
C PRO A 424 22.20 8.81 -3.14
N ALA A 425 22.20 8.75 -1.81
CA ALA A 425 23.19 7.99 -1.05
C ALA A 425 22.94 6.47 -1.12
N THR A 426 21.76 6.05 -1.58
CA THR A 426 21.34 4.64 -1.63
C THR A 426 21.65 3.94 -2.95
N ARG A 427 22.39 4.62 -3.83
CA ARG A 427 22.65 4.17 -5.19
C ARG A 427 23.80 3.15 -5.28
N ASP A 428 23.75 2.36 -6.34
CA ASP A 428 24.82 1.42 -6.70
C ASP A 428 25.21 0.50 -5.53
N GLY A 429 26.50 0.26 -5.29
CA GLY A 429 26.97 -0.65 -4.23
C GLY A 429 26.59 -0.23 -2.80
N ASN A 430 26.30 1.05 -2.55
CA ASN A 430 25.87 1.51 -1.22
C ASN A 430 24.52 0.90 -0.80
N ALA A 431 23.72 0.45 -1.77
CA ALA A 431 22.42 -0.16 -1.52
C ALA A 431 22.53 -1.39 -0.60
N GLU A 432 23.50 -2.27 -0.85
CA GLU A 432 23.71 -3.48 -0.05
C GLU A 432 24.24 -3.14 1.35
N ASP A 433 25.23 -2.23 1.43
CA ASP A 433 25.77 -1.76 2.71
C ASP A 433 24.67 -1.16 3.62
N ILE A 434 23.71 -0.46 3.02
CA ILE A 434 22.56 0.10 3.75
C ILE A 434 21.61 -1.00 4.20
N LEU A 435 21.27 -1.97 3.35
CA LEU A 435 20.38 -3.07 3.76
C LEU A 435 20.98 -3.90 4.89
N ASP A 436 22.30 -4.10 4.89
CA ASP A 436 23.00 -4.87 5.92
C ASP A 436 23.15 -4.08 7.22
N SER A 437 23.45 -2.78 7.15
CA SER A 437 23.60 -1.93 8.35
C SER A 437 22.28 -1.53 8.98
N VAL A 438 21.26 -1.22 8.18
CA VAL A 438 19.92 -0.82 8.66
C VAL A 438 19.07 -2.02 9.05
N GLY A 439 19.21 -3.12 8.32
CA GLY A 439 18.30 -4.27 8.37
C GLY A 439 17.22 -4.15 7.29
N ALA A 440 17.16 -5.15 6.41
CA ALA A 440 16.19 -5.19 5.32
C ALA A 440 14.72 -5.18 5.81
N ASP A 441 14.42 -5.80 6.95
CA ASP A 441 13.09 -5.80 7.56
C ASP A 441 12.66 -4.38 7.99
N ARG A 442 13.56 -3.60 8.61
CA ARG A 442 13.32 -2.18 8.93
C ARG A 442 13.12 -1.34 7.67
N MET A 443 13.86 -1.62 6.61
CA MET A 443 13.67 -0.93 5.32
C MET A 443 12.30 -1.23 4.70
N TRP A 444 11.90 -2.50 4.67
CA TRP A 444 10.55 -2.92 4.22
C TRP A 444 9.44 -2.27 5.04
N TYR A 445 9.58 -2.24 6.36
CA TYR A 445 8.64 -1.55 7.24
C TYR A 445 8.54 -0.07 6.92
N SER A 446 9.68 0.62 6.79
CA SER A 446 9.76 2.05 6.51
C SER A 446 9.12 2.40 5.16
N PHE A 447 9.35 1.59 4.13
CA PHE A 447 8.70 1.77 2.83
C PHE A 447 7.20 1.46 2.90
N GLY A 448 6.79 0.50 3.74
CA GLY A 448 5.38 0.11 3.90
C GLY A 448 4.51 1.17 4.59
N ILE A 449 5.10 1.99 5.48
CA ILE A 449 4.37 3.04 6.22
C ILE A 449 4.55 4.45 5.66
N THR A 450 5.42 4.64 4.66
CA THR A 450 5.64 5.93 4.01
C THR A 450 5.07 5.96 2.59
N HIS A 451 4.82 7.15 2.05
CA HIS A 451 4.21 7.34 0.73
C HIS A 451 5.26 7.71 -0.32
N PRO A 452 5.09 7.25 -1.59
CA PRO A 452 5.85 7.80 -2.71
C PRO A 452 5.35 9.20 -3.05
N GLY A 453 6.04 9.90 -3.95
CA GLY A 453 5.52 11.15 -4.51
C GLY A 453 4.33 10.92 -5.44
N ALA A 454 3.39 11.87 -5.51
CA ALA A 454 2.31 11.90 -6.48
C ALA A 454 2.84 12.12 -7.90
N LEU A 455 2.22 11.45 -8.89
CA LEU A 455 2.51 11.65 -10.31
C LEU A 455 1.83 12.93 -10.80
N THR A 456 2.39 14.07 -10.43
CA THR A 456 1.92 15.41 -10.80
C THR A 456 3.08 16.28 -11.28
N LEU A 457 2.77 17.39 -11.95
CA LEU A 457 3.71 18.49 -12.09
C LEU A 457 4.12 19.03 -10.71
N GLU A 458 5.23 19.76 -10.67
CA GLU A 458 5.80 20.33 -9.45
C GLU A 458 6.13 19.27 -8.37
N ASN A 459 6.57 18.06 -8.80
CA ASN A 459 6.88 16.97 -7.87
C ASN A 459 8.02 16.01 -8.32
N TYR A 460 8.77 16.34 -9.38
CA TYR A 460 9.93 15.56 -9.82
C TYR A 460 11.15 15.83 -8.91
N PRO A 461 11.83 14.80 -8.36
CA PRO A 461 12.90 14.99 -7.39
C PRO A 461 14.06 15.84 -7.92
N ASP A 462 14.49 16.84 -7.16
CA ASP A 462 15.51 17.78 -7.62
C ASP A 462 16.89 17.13 -7.80
N PHE A 463 17.20 16.09 -7.03
CA PHE A 463 18.44 15.34 -7.20
C PHE A 463 18.51 14.62 -8.55
N MET A 464 17.38 14.24 -9.15
CA MET A 464 17.34 13.60 -10.47
C MET A 464 17.47 14.60 -11.61
N ARG A 465 17.08 15.86 -11.38
CA ARG A 465 17.22 16.96 -12.34
C ARG A 465 18.65 17.52 -12.35
N ASN A 466 19.45 17.21 -11.33
CA ASN A 466 20.82 17.68 -11.16
C ASN A 466 21.76 16.53 -10.79
N LEU A 467 21.57 15.37 -11.44
CA LEU A 467 22.24 14.13 -11.07
C LEU A 467 23.63 14.08 -11.69
N SER A 468 24.67 13.97 -10.85
CA SER A 468 26.03 13.76 -11.35
C SER A 468 26.30 12.27 -11.60
N MET A 469 26.58 11.92 -12.86
CA MET A 469 26.87 10.55 -13.27
C MET A 469 28.35 10.41 -13.62
N PRO A 470 29.09 9.46 -13.01
CA PRO A 470 30.47 9.18 -13.39
C PRO A 470 30.59 8.96 -14.90
N ILE A 471 31.61 9.57 -15.54
CA ILE A 471 31.92 9.48 -16.98
C ILE A 471 30.91 10.19 -17.90
N VAL A 472 29.62 10.26 -17.53
CA VAL A 472 28.57 10.94 -18.32
C VAL A 472 28.54 12.44 -18.05
N GLY A 473 28.76 12.87 -16.80
CA GLY A 473 28.62 14.25 -16.34
C GLY A 473 27.28 14.51 -15.65
N ASP A 474 26.94 15.78 -15.47
CA ASP A 474 25.67 16.18 -14.85
C ASP A 474 24.53 16.01 -15.85
N ILE A 475 23.46 15.35 -15.41
CA ILE A 475 22.27 15.07 -16.22
C ILE A 475 21.00 15.56 -15.53
N ASP A 476 20.00 15.87 -16.34
CA ASP A 476 18.64 16.17 -15.92
C ASP A 476 17.70 15.09 -16.46
N MET A 477 17.26 14.18 -15.60
CA MET A 477 16.37 13.11 -16.00
C MET A 477 15.00 13.59 -16.50
N ALA A 478 14.47 14.70 -15.95
CA ALA A 478 13.19 15.24 -16.41
C ALA A 478 13.32 15.85 -17.82
N ALA A 479 14.41 16.57 -18.09
CA ALA A 479 14.71 17.09 -19.43
C ALA A 479 14.99 15.95 -20.44
N ILE A 480 15.70 14.90 -20.01
CA ILE A 480 15.94 13.70 -20.82
C ILE A 480 14.63 13.00 -21.15
N ASP A 481 13.74 12.79 -20.18
CA ASP A 481 12.44 12.15 -20.38
C ASP A 481 11.62 12.85 -21.47
N ILE A 482 11.53 14.19 -21.39
CA ILE A 482 10.85 15.01 -22.40
C ILE A 482 11.51 14.86 -23.77
N LEU A 483 12.84 14.96 -23.83
CA LEU A 483 13.59 14.82 -25.07
C LEU A 483 13.44 13.43 -25.70
N ARG A 484 13.36 12.37 -24.90
CA ARG A 484 13.20 11.00 -25.41
C ARG A 484 11.87 10.81 -26.09
N ASP A 485 10.79 11.35 -25.54
CA ASP A 485 9.48 11.26 -26.19
C ASP A 485 9.50 11.98 -27.55
N ARG A 486 10.06 13.20 -27.61
CA ARG A 486 10.20 13.98 -28.85
C ARG A 486 11.14 13.30 -29.88
N GLU A 487 12.29 12.80 -29.43
CA GLU A 487 13.31 12.12 -30.25
C GLU A 487 12.78 10.80 -30.83
N ARG A 488 11.98 10.07 -30.05
CA ARG A 488 11.43 8.77 -30.46
C ARG A 488 10.12 8.93 -31.22
N GLY A 489 9.67 10.16 -31.49
CA GLY A 489 8.47 10.43 -32.27
C GLY A 489 7.19 10.02 -31.56
N VAL A 490 7.17 9.98 -30.23
CA VAL A 490 5.91 9.86 -29.49
C VAL A 490 5.13 11.16 -29.71
N PRO A 491 3.87 11.12 -30.19
CA PRO A 491 3.10 12.34 -30.43
C PRO A 491 3.00 13.17 -29.17
N ARG A 492 2.96 14.51 -29.31
CA ARG A 492 2.69 15.43 -28.20
C ARG A 492 1.29 15.24 -27.64
N TYR A 493 1.03 15.77 -26.44
CA TYR A 493 -0.08 15.39 -25.58
C TYR A 493 -1.45 15.38 -26.28
N ASN A 494 -1.79 16.47 -27.00
CA ASN A 494 -3.12 16.57 -27.58
C ASN A 494 -3.33 15.64 -28.78
N GLU A 495 -2.28 15.43 -29.59
CA GLU A 495 -2.31 14.46 -30.67
C GLU A 495 -2.32 13.03 -30.11
N PHE A 496 -1.52 12.76 -29.09
CA PHE A 496 -1.52 11.48 -28.37
C PHE A 496 -2.92 11.11 -27.88
N ARG A 497 -3.64 12.05 -27.25
CA ARG A 497 -5.04 11.86 -26.82
C ARG A 497 -5.97 11.49 -27.99
N ARG A 498 -5.86 12.17 -29.14
CA ARG A 498 -6.67 11.86 -30.33
C ARG A 498 -6.41 10.43 -30.81
N GLN A 499 -5.15 10.03 -30.86
CA GLN A 499 -4.74 8.72 -31.36
C GLN A 499 -5.28 7.57 -30.50
N ILE A 500 -5.43 7.78 -29.19
CA ILE A 500 -5.95 6.76 -28.24
C ILE A 500 -7.45 6.93 -27.93
N GLY A 501 -8.19 7.64 -28.79
CA GLY A 501 -9.65 7.77 -28.68
C GLY A 501 -10.15 8.75 -27.61
N LEU A 502 -9.26 9.50 -26.96
CA LEU A 502 -9.64 10.51 -25.98
C LEU A 502 -9.95 11.86 -26.64
N LYS A 503 -10.80 12.64 -25.99
CA LYS A 503 -11.06 14.02 -26.43
C LYS A 503 -9.84 14.89 -26.15
N PRO A 504 -9.36 15.67 -27.14
CA PRO A 504 -8.29 16.63 -26.91
C PRO A 504 -8.78 17.75 -25.96
N ILE A 505 -7.84 18.35 -25.23
CA ILE A 505 -8.11 19.60 -24.51
C ILE A 505 -8.19 20.76 -25.51
N THR A 506 -8.88 21.83 -25.11
CA THR A 506 -9.04 23.02 -25.96
C THR A 506 -8.41 24.29 -25.36
N LYS A 507 -8.05 24.21 -24.08
CA LYS A 507 -7.44 25.31 -23.31
C LYS A 507 -6.66 24.73 -22.12
N PHE A 508 -5.67 25.46 -21.63
CA PHE A 508 -4.84 25.01 -20.50
C PHE A 508 -5.63 24.85 -19.20
N GLU A 509 -6.72 25.62 -19.02
CA GLU A 509 -7.63 25.50 -17.88
C GLU A 509 -8.35 24.15 -17.80
N ASP A 510 -8.32 23.36 -18.88
CA ASP A 510 -8.83 22.00 -18.82
C ASP A 510 -7.91 21.12 -17.94
N LEU A 511 -6.59 21.38 -17.93
CA LEU A 511 -5.58 20.59 -17.20
C LEU A 511 -5.54 20.92 -15.71
N THR A 512 -5.47 22.20 -15.36
CA THR A 512 -5.28 22.63 -13.96
C THR A 512 -6.04 23.89 -13.59
N SER A 513 -6.47 23.95 -12.33
CA SER A 513 -7.08 25.09 -11.67
C SER A 513 -6.06 25.99 -10.94
N ASN A 514 -4.81 25.54 -10.76
CA ASN A 514 -3.74 26.31 -10.11
C ASN A 514 -3.32 27.51 -10.99
N PRO A 515 -3.52 28.77 -10.54
CA PRO A 515 -3.25 29.95 -11.36
C PRO A 515 -1.77 30.13 -11.74
N GLN A 516 -0.84 29.74 -10.87
CA GLN A 516 0.60 29.89 -11.10
C GLN A 516 1.09 28.86 -12.12
N LEU A 517 0.70 27.60 -11.94
CA LEU A 517 1.01 26.52 -12.88
C LEU A 517 0.41 26.82 -14.26
N LEU A 518 -0.85 27.28 -14.31
CA LEU A 518 -1.52 27.69 -15.54
C LEU A 518 -0.76 28.80 -16.29
N ALA A 519 -0.26 29.81 -15.57
CA ALA A 519 0.53 30.89 -16.16
C ALA A 519 1.86 30.37 -16.72
N ASN A 520 2.53 29.47 -15.99
CA ASN A 520 3.78 28.85 -16.43
C ASN A 520 3.59 27.98 -17.67
N LEU A 521 2.56 27.14 -17.71
CA LEU A 521 2.22 26.31 -18.87
C LEU A 521 1.95 27.18 -20.11
N LYS A 522 1.10 28.20 -19.99
CA LYS A 522 0.80 29.13 -21.10
C LYS A 522 2.04 29.85 -21.58
N ARG A 523 2.93 30.26 -20.68
CA ARG A 523 4.17 30.96 -21.03
C ARG A 523 5.13 30.05 -21.80
N LEU A 524 5.41 28.85 -21.28
CA LEU A 524 6.38 27.93 -21.88
C LEU A 524 5.92 27.39 -23.23
N TYR A 525 4.64 27.07 -23.36
CA TYR A 525 4.06 26.54 -24.60
C TYR A 525 3.47 27.62 -25.49
N ASN A 526 3.78 28.91 -25.26
CA ASN A 526 3.32 30.05 -26.05
C ASN A 526 1.80 30.13 -26.25
N GLY A 527 1.02 29.62 -25.29
CA GLY A 527 -0.44 29.55 -25.36
C GLY A 527 -0.98 28.53 -26.36
N ASP A 528 -0.15 27.63 -26.87
CA ASP A 528 -0.55 26.56 -27.80
C ASP A 528 -0.65 25.21 -27.07
N VAL A 529 -1.86 24.67 -26.99
CA VAL A 529 -2.12 23.36 -26.35
C VAL A 529 -1.59 22.17 -27.17
N GLU A 530 -1.34 22.34 -28.47
CA GLU A 530 -0.78 21.29 -29.33
C GLU A 530 0.71 21.06 -29.06
N MET A 531 1.39 22.05 -28.48
CA MET A 531 2.82 21.98 -28.18
C MET A 531 3.14 21.29 -26.84
N ILE A 532 2.13 20.94 -26.04
CA ILE A 532 2.33 20.33 -24.71
C ILE A 532 2.96 18.94 -24.86
N ASP A 533 4.09 18.71 -24.21
CA ASP A 533 4.74 17.40 -24.20
C ASP A 533 3.87 16.34 -23.53
N THR A 534 3.88 15.10 -24.02
CA THR A 534 3.00 14.03 -23.52
C THR A 534 3.19 13.74 -22.04
N LEU A 535 4.44 13.66 -21.57
CA LEU A 535 4.72 13.52 -20.15
C LEU A 535 4.19 14.70 -19.33
N VAL A 536 4.41 15.94 -19.80
CA VAL A 536 3.97 17.15 -19.10
C VAL A 536 2.45 17.21 -19.02
N GLY A 537 1.76 16.98 -20.13
CA GLY A 537 0.30 16.95 -20.17
C GLY A 537 -0.29 15.86 -19.27
N SER A 538 0.28 14.66 -19.28
CA SER A 538 -0.17 13.53 -18.45
C SER A 538 -0.01 13.81 -16.95
N LEU A 539 1.10 14.44 -16.55
CA LEU A 539 1.32 14.86 -15.15
C LEU A 539 0.48 16.07 -14.76
N ALA A 540 0.10 16.93 -15.73
CA ALA A 540 -0.72 18.11 -15.51
C ALA A 540 -2.22 17.81 -15.34
N GLU A 541 -2.68 16.59 -15.65
CA GLU A 541 -4.08 16.21 -15.50
C GLU A 541 -4.51 16.27 -14.02
N GLU A 542 -5.10 17.38 -13.59
CA GLU A 542 -5.61 17.55 -12.22
C GLU A 542 -6.97 16.84 -12.06
N THR A 543 -7.79 16.84 -13.11
CA THR A 543 -9.09 16.15 -13.10
C THR A 543 -8.86 14.66 -13.32
N ARG A 544 -8.79 13.90 -12.23
CA ARG A 544 -8.68 12.44 -12.24
C ARG A 544 -9.91 11.80 -11.62
N PRO A 545 -10.26 10.57 -12.02
CA PRO A 545 -11.22 9.78 -11.27
C PRO A 545 -10.76 9.54 -9.83
N ASP A 546 -11.73 9.46 -8.90
CA ASP A 546 -11.45 9.15 -7.50
C ASP A 546 -10.64 7.83 -7.39
N GLY A 547 -9.51 7.90 -6.69
CA GLY A 547 -8.61 6.77 -6.43
C GLY A 547 -7.47 6.57 -7.45
N PHE A 548 -7.40 7.37 -8.52
CA PHE A 548 -6.35 7.20 -9.54
C PHE A 548 -5.03 7.89 -9.15
N GLY A 549 -3.93 7.15 -9.18
CA GLY A 549 -2.57 7.65 -8.97
C GLY A 549 -1.97 8.38 -10.17
N PHE A 550 -2.53 8.19 -11.37
CA PHE A 550 -2.13 8.87 -12.60
C PHE A 550 -3.33 9.19 -13.50
N GLY A 551 -3.11 10.03 -14.51
CA GLY A 551 -4.14 10.54 -15.41
C GLY A 551 -4.76 9.50 -16.38
N GLU A 552 -5.86 9.92 -17.00
CA GLU A 552 -6.61 9.16 -18.00
C GLU A 552 -5.77 8.84 -19.24
N THR A 553 -4.96 9.79 -19.71
CA THR A 553 -4.13 9.60 -20.92
C THR A 553 -3.18 8.42 -20.76
N SER A 554 -2.48 8.35 -19.63
CA SER A 554 -1.65 7.20 -19.31
C SER A 554 -2.52 5.95 -19.22
N PHE A 555 -3.62 5.99 -18.46
CA PHE A 555 -4.50 4.84 -18.21
C PHE A 555 -4.98 4.13 -19.49
N GLN A 556 -5.30 4.82 -20.58
CA GLN A 556 -5.76 4.13 -21.81
C GLN A 556 -4.67 3.25 -22.43
N ILE A 557 -3.40 3.65 -22.35
CA ILE A 557 -2.28 2.80 -22.76
C ILE A 557 -2.15 1.57 -21.83
N PHE A 558 -2.45 1.71 -20.53
CA PHE A 558 -2.47 0.58 -19.60
C PHE A 558 -3.60 -0.41 -19.92
N ILE A 559 -4.82 0.04 -20.23
CA ILE A 559 -5.95 -0.84 -20.58
C ILE A 559 -5.53 -1.84 -21.66
N LEU A 560 -4.89 -1.33 -22.72
CA LEU A 560 -4.42 -2.11 -23.85
C LEU A 560 -3.23 -3.01 -23.48
N ASN A 561 -2.13 -2.41 -23.00
CA ASN A 561 -0.86 -3.12 -22.87
C ASN A 561 -0.82 -4.06 -21.66
N ALA A 562 -1.51 -3.75 -20.56
CA ALA A 562 -1.62 -4.67 -19.43
C ALA A 562 -2.41 -5.93 -19.81
N SER A 563 -3.47 -5.79 -20.61
CA SER A 563 -4.22 -6.93 -21.14
C SER A 563 -3.37 -7.74 -22.12
N ARG A 564 -2.70 -7.08 -23.09
CA ARG A 564 -1.82 -7.75 -24.07
C ARG A 564 -0.73 -8.58 -23.42
N ARG A 565 -0.05 -8.06 -22.38
CA ARG A 565 1.01 -8.81 -21.65
C ARG A 565 0.57 -10.20 -21.17
N LEU A 566 -0.70 -10.36 -20.83
CA LEU A 566 -1.25 -11.64 -20.35
C LEU A 566 -1.80 -12.47 -21.51
N MET A 567 -2.64 -11.88 -22.36
CA MET A 567 -3.39 -12.65 -23.34
C MET A 567 -2.57 -13.11 -24.56
N THR A 568 -1.42 -12.48 -24.84
CA THR A 568 -0.55 -12.89 -25.95
C THR A 568 0.46 -13.97 -25.55
N ASP A 569 0.72 -14.15 -24.26
CA ASP A 569 1.76 -15.05 -23.76
C ASP A 569 1.18 -16.45 -23.54
N ARG A 570 1.76 -17.47 -24.17
CA ARG A 570 1.24 -18.85 -24.00
C ARG A 570 1.35 -19.35 -22.57
N PHE A 571 2.34 -18.88 -21.81
CA PHE A 571 2.56 -19.30 -20.43
C PHE A 571 1.58 -18.66 -19.45
N PHE A 572 0.82 -17.64 -19.87
CA PHE A 572 -0.35 -17.14 -19.14
C PHE A 572 -1.68 -17.64 -19.71
N THR A 573 -1.67 -18.26 -20.89
CA THR A 573 -2.87 -18.76 -21.57
C THR A 573 -2.81 -20.29 -21.70
N SER A 574 -2.52 -20.81 -22.89
CA SER A 574 -2.63 -22.24 -23.20
C SER A 574 -1.79 -23.13 -22.29
N ASP A 575 -0.61 -22.64 -21.87
CA ASP A 575 0.36 -23.35 -21.04
C ASP A 575 0.30 -22.97 -19.55
N TYR A 576 -0.66 -22.13 -19.13
CA TYR A 576 -0.93 -21.86 -17.71
C TYR A 576 -1.74 -23.00 -17.08
N ARG A 577 -1.10 -24.16 -16.92
CA ARG A 577 -1.74 -25.40 -16.46
C ARG A 577 -0.76 -26.31 -15.70
N PRO A 578 -1.25 -27.22 -14.83
CA PRO A 578 -0.40 -28.05 -13.98
C PRO A 578 0.62 -28.91 -14.74
N GLU A 579 0.38 -29.31 -15.98
CA GLU A 579 1.35 -30.10 -16.76
C GLU A 579 2.61 -29.31 -17.10
N ILE A 580 2.49 -27.97 -17.20
CA ILE A 580 3.61 -27.07 -17.49
C ILE A 580 4.15 -26.46 -16.20
N TYR A 581 3.29 -26.07 -15.26
CA TYR A 581 3.69 -25.38 -14.03
C TYR A 581 3.94 -26.30 -12.83
N THR A 582 3.53 -27.57 -12.89
CA THR A 582 3.28 -28.49 -11.75
C THR A 582 2.05 -28.10 -10.92
N PRO A 583 1.35 -29.05 -10.29
CA PRO A 583 0.28 -28.74 -9.34
C PRO A 583 0.75 -27.82 -8.21
N GLU A 584 1.91 -28.11 -7.62
CA GLU A 584 2.48 -27.27 -6.54
C GLU A 584 2.81 -25.87 -7.01
N GLY A 585 3.25 -25.72 -8.27
CA GLY A 585 3.50 -24.42 -8.87
C GLY A 585 2.24 -23.60 -9.09
N MET A 586 1.15 -24.24 -9.55
CA MET A 586 -0.15 -23.57 -9.69
C MET A 586 -0.68 -23.11 -8.32
N ASP A 587 -0.62 -23.99 -7.31
CA ASP A 587 -1.00 -23.66 -5.94
C ASP A 587 -0.14 -22.51 -5.37
N TRP A 588 1.15 -22.47 -5.71
CA TRP A 588 2.04 -21.40 -5.29
C TRP A 588 1.64 -20.06 -5.91
N VAL A 589 1.37 -19.99 -7.21
CA VAL A 589 0.96 -18.74 -7.87
C VAL A 589 -0.40 -18.29 -7.33
N GLU A 590 -1.40 -19.17 -7.28
CA GLU A 590 -2.77 -18.81 -6.95
C GLU A 590 -2.96 -18.55 -5.44
N GLY A 591 -2.20 -19.23 -4.57
CA GLY A 591 -2.33 -19.14 -3.12
C GLY A 591 -1.50 -18.05 -2.42
N ASN A 592 -0.64 -17.33 -3.13
CA ASN A 592 0.25 -16.32 -2.52
C ASN A 592 -0.02 -14.91 -3.01
N THR A 593 0.21 -13.95 -2.10
CA THR A 593 0.18 -12.49 -2.30
C THR A 593 1.56 -11.88 -2.01
N MET A 594 1.76 -10.60 -2.34
CA MET A 594 2.97 -9.88 -1.94
C MET A 594 3.13 -9.85 -0.40
N VAL A 595 2.03 -9.80 0.34
CA VAL A 595 2.05 -9.87 1.81
C VAL A 595 2.65 -11.21 2.28
N ASP A 596 2.26 -12.32 1.64
CA ASP A 596 2.77 -13.64 1.97
C ASP A 596 4.25 -13.79 1.60
N VAL A 597 4.66 -13.26 0.45
CA VAL A 597 6.07 -13.26 0.01
C VAL A 597 6.94 -12.47 1.00
N ILE A 598 6.55 -11.25 1.38
CA ILE A 598 7.28 -10.46 2.38
C ILE A 598 7.30 -11.19 3.73
N ARG A 599 6.16 -11.72 4.19
CA ARG A 599 6.06 -12.42 5.48
C ARG A 599 6.93 -13.67 5.54
N ARG A 600 7.04 -14.42 4.43
CA ARG A 600 7.86 -15.64 4.34
C ARG A 600 9.34 -15.35 4.55
N HIS A 601 9.83 -14.26 3.94
CA HIS A 601 11.26 -13.92 3.94
C HIS A 601 11.66 -12.92 5.06
N TYR A 602 10.70 -12.18 5.60
CA TYR A 602 10.89 -11.21 6.68
C TYR A 602 9.87 -11.41 7.82
N PRO A 603 9.96 -12.52 8.57
CA PRO A 603 8.97 -12.89 9.59
C PRO A 603 8.87 -11.88 10.76
N ASN A 604 9.87 -11.04 10.98
CA ASN A 604 9.83 -9.94 11.95
C ASN A 604 8.72 -8.92 11.63
N LEU A 605 8.26 -8.85 10.39
CA LEU A 605 7.17 -7.98 9.94
C LEU A 605 5.79 -8.62 10.14
N ALA A 606 5.69 -9.84 10.66
CA ALA A 606 4.42 -10.55 10.79
C ALA A 606 3.37 -9.73 11.57
N SER A 607 3.77 -9.06 12.66
CA SER A 607 2.86 -8.18 13.41
C SER A 607 2.47 -6.93 12.63
N SER A 608 3.37 -6.42 11.80
CA SER A 608 3.15 -5.21 11.01
C SER A 608 2.21 -5.43 9.82
N LEU A 609 2.17 -6.66 9.31
CA LEU A 609 1.38 -7.09 8.16
C LEU A 609 0.01 -7.67 8.53
N VAL A 610 -0.39 -7.58 9.80
CA VAL A 610 -1.65 -8.14 10.28
C VAL A 610 -2.83 -7.43 9.63
N GLY A 611 -3.71 -8.20 8.98
CA GLY A 611 -4.90 -7.69 8.32
C GLY A 611 -4.64 -6.91 7.04
N MET A 612 -3.41 -6.98 6.51
CA MET A 612 -3.10 -6.40 5.20
C MET A 612 -3.50 -7.39 4.11
N ASP A 613 -4.38 -6.92 3.23
CA ASP A 613 -4.86 -7.61 2.03
C ASP A 613 -3.95 -7.34 0.81
N ASN A 614 -3.25 -6.20 0.83
CA ASN A 614 -2.42 -5.74 -0.28
C ASN A 614 -1.20 -5.00 0.27
N ALA A 615 0.00 -5.48 -0.07
CA ALA A 615 1.26 -4.95 0.49
C ALA A 615 1.61 -3.54 -0.01
N PHE A 616 0.99 -3.04 -1.08
CA PHE A 616 1.25 -1.71 -1.66
C PHE A 616 0.33 -0.62 -1.10
N LYS A 617 -0.72 -0.99 -0.37
CA LYS A 617 -1.53 -0.02 0.39
C LYS A 617 -0.74 0.46 1.62
N PRO A 618 -0.97 1.68 2.13
CA PRO A 618 -0.32 2.17 3.34
C PRO A 618 -0.51 1.21 4.53
N TRP A 619 0.58 0.80 5.17
CA TRP A 619 0.51 -0.12 6.30
C TRP A 619 -0.02 0.60 7.55
N GLY A 620 -1.06 0.04 8.17
CA GLY A 620 -1.75 0.67 9.30
C GLY A 620 -2.42 -0.34 10.23
N LEU A 621 -3.20 0.17 11.20
CA LEU A 621 -4.03 -0.68 12.05
C LEU A 621 -5.25 -1.17 11.26
N ASN A 622 -5.28 -2.47 10.97
CA ASN A 622 -6.42 -3.13 10.35
C ASN A 622 -7.04 -4.09 11.34
N MET A 623 -8.36 -4.30 11.28
CA MET A 623 -9.06 -5.21 12.20
C MET A 623 -9.59 -6.41 11.40
N PRO A 624 -8.85 -7.54 11.36
CA PRO A 624 -9.30 -8.73 10.66
C PRO A 624 -10.64 -9.24 11.15
N ALA A 625 -11.40 -9.88 10.26
CA ALA A 625 -12.72 -10.41 10.59
C ALA A 625 -12.68 -11.48 11.72
N ASP A 626 -11.56 -12.20 11.84
CA ASP A 626 -11.31 -13.20 12.86
C ASP A 626 -10.67 -12.65 14.14
N TYR A 627 -10.47 -11.32 14.25
CA TYR A 627 -9.82 -10.67 15.40
C TYR A 627 -10.35 -11.16 16.74
N GLU A 628 -11.66 -11.33 16.88
CA GLU A 628 -12.25 -11.74 18.15
C GLU A 628 -11.89 -13.17 18.59
N ASN A 629 -11.47 -14.03 17.65
CA ASN A 629 -11.04 -15.40 17.92
C ASN A 629 -9.59 -15.49 18.41
N TRP A 630 -8.84 -14.38 18.40
CA TRP A 630 -7.42 -14.38 18.74
C TRP A 630 -7.16 -14.52 20.24
N THR A 631 -5.92 -14.88 20.56
CA THR A 631 -5.42 -14.86 21.94
C THR A 631 -5.34 -13.44 22.49
N ALA A 632 -5.46 -13.31 23.81
CA ALA A 632 -5.31 -12.06 24.55
C ALA A 632 -3.99 -11.36 24.24
N ARG A 633 -2.90 -12.13 24.09
CA ARG A 633 -1.58 -11.61 23.71
C ARG A 633 -1.59 -11.02 22.30
N GLN A 634 -2.18 -11.72 21.32
CA GLN A 634 -2.25 -11.25 19.94
C GLN A 634 -3.06 -9.95 19.85
N LYS A 635 -4.23 -9.88 20.52
CA LYS A 635 -5.05 -8.66 20.58
C LYS A 635 -4.28 -7.48 21.18
N GLN A 636 -3.64 -7.69 22.33
CA GLN A 636 -2.83 -6.65 23.00
C GLN A 636 -1.70 -6.16 22.10
N MET A 637 -0.91 -7.08 21.53
CA MET A 637 0.23 -6.74 20.67
C MET A 637 -0.21 -6.03 19.40
N HIS A 638 -1.32 -6.43 18.80
CA HIS A 638 -1.86 -5.81 17.59
C HIS A 638 -2.23 -4.34 17.82
N LEU A 639 -3.05 -4.06 18.84
CA LEU A 639 -3.45 -2.68 19.16
C LEU A 639 -2.27 -1.85 19.68
N TRP A 640 -1.32 -2.46 20.38
CA TRP A 640 -0.13 -1.79 20.87
C TRP A 640 0.82 -1.41 19.74
N THR A 641 1.24 -2.37 18.93
CA THR A 641 2.21 -2.15 17.84
C THR A 641 1.59 -1.36 16.70
N ASN A 642 0.44 -1.79 16.18
CA ASN A 642 -0.15 -1.18 14.97
C ASN A 642 -1.01 0.06 15.27
N GLY A 643 -1.49 0.21 16.51
CA GLY A 643 -2.23 1.39 16.97
C GLY A 643 -1.32 2.36 17.70
N ALA A 644 -0.94 2.04 18.94
CA ALA A 644 -0.28 2.98 19.85
C ALA A 644 1.13 3.39 19.40
N MET A 645 2.07 2.45 19.24
CA MET A 645 3.46 2.75 18.88
C MET A 645 3.57 3.38 17.48
N ARG A 646 2.77 2.90 16.52
CA ARG A 646 2.70 3.45 15.15
C ARG A 646 2.13 4.86 15.05
N THR A 647 1.49 5.36 16.09
CA THR A 647 0.94 6.72 16.07
C THR A 647 1.46 7.54 17.24
N GLU A 648 2.60 7.11 17.79
CA GLU A 648 3.30 7.82 18.86
C GLU A 648 3.69 9.23 18.39
N TYR A 649 3.44 10.22 19.25
CA TYR A 649 3.87 11.59 19.02
C TYR A 649 5.36 11.71 19.30
N ARG A 650 6.07 12.51 18.49
CA ARG A 650 7.48 12.79 18.73
C ARG A 650 7.65 13.67 19.96
N ASP A 651 8.86 13.64 20.54
CA ASP A 651 9.23 14.51 21.64
C ASP A 651 9.01 15.99 21.28
N GLY A 652 8.24 16.70 22.11
CA GLY A 652 7.89 18.11 21.88
C GLY A 652 6.75 18.35 20.88
N GLU A 653 6.21 17.31 20.25
CA GLU A 653 5.09 17.39 19.29
C GLU A 653 3.75 16.93 19.89
N LEU A 654 3.64 16.92 21.22
CA LEU A 654 2.37 16.59 21.88
C LEU A 654 1.28 17.59 21.46
N PRO A 655 0.10 17.12 21.01
CA PRO A 655 -1.00 18.01 20.69
C PRO A 655 -1.44 18.75 21.95
N ALA A 656 -1.78 20.03 21.83
CA ALA A 656 -2.26 20.82 22.96
C ALA A 656 -3.50 20.16 23.61
N LEU A 657 -3.58 20.23 24.94
CA LEU A 657 -4.76 19.79 25.68
C LEU A 657 -5.98 20.58 25.22
N GLN A 658 -7.08 19.88 24.93
CA GLN A 658 -8.29 20.49 24.39
C GLN A 658 -9.34 20.70 25.49
N PRO A 659 -10.11 21.81 25.47
CA PRO A 659 -11.29 21.97 26.30
C PRO A 659 -12.33 20.88 26.05
N VAL A 660 -13.29 20.74 26.98
CA VAL A 660 -14.39 19.79 26.82
C VAL A 660 -15.32 20.22 25.68
N ASP A 661 -15.58 19.32 24.72
CA ASP A 661 -16.56 19.55 23.66
C ASP A 661 -17.97 19.13 24.09
N ILE A 662 -18.72 20.10 24.62
CA ILE A 662 -20.11 19.90 25.06
C ILE A 662 -21.03 19.60 23.85
N GLY A 663 -20.73 20.10 22.66
CA GLY A 663 -21.52 19.87 21.45
C GLY A 663 -21.40 18.42 20.98
N GLY A 664 -20.17 17.91 20.88
CA GLY A 664 -19.88 16.51 20.58
C GLY A 664 -20.46 15.54 21.60
N LEU A 665 -20.50 15.92 22.89
CA LEU A 665 -21.15 15.12 23.95
C LEU A 665 -22.67 14.95 23.76
N ILE A 666 -23.35 15.96 23.20
CA ILE A 666 -24.80 15.93 22.92
C ILE A 666 -25.09 15.14 21.62
N SER A 667 -24.11 15.03 20.73
CA SER A 667 -24.15 14.18 19.54
C SER A 667 -23.99 12.68 19.91
N SER A 668 -24.24 11.76 18.97
CA SER A 668 -24.43 10.31 19.19
C SER A 668 -23.32 9.53 19.90
N VAL A 669 -22.18 10.15 20.21
CA VAL A 669 -20.98 9.52 20.80
C VAL A 669 -21.26 8.76 22.11
N LEU A 670 -22.18 9.25 22.95
CA LEU A 670 -22.57 8.55 24.19
C LEU A 670 -23.25 7.20 23.91
N TRP A 671 -24.05 7.12 22.84
CA TRP A 671 -24.68 5.88 22.43
C TRP A 671 -23.67 4.91 21.84
N ASP A 672 -22.68 5.40 21.10
CA ASP A 672 -21.58 4.56 20.61
C ASP A 672 -20.83 3.91 21.76
N LYS A 673 -20.51 4.67 22.83
CA LYS A 673 -19.80 4.18 24.03
C LYS A 673 -20.44 2.98 24.73
N VAL A 674 -21.76 2.81 24.61
CA VAL A 674 -22.51 1.74 25.29
C VAL A 674 -23.00 0.66 24.34
N LYS A 675 -23.12 0.95 23.04
CA LYS A 675 -23.61 0.01 22.02
C LYS A 675 -22.51 -0.66 21.21
N ARG A 676 -21.39 0.02 20.96
CA ARG A 676 -20.36 -0.49 20.06
C ARG A 676 -19.55 -1.60 20.73
N ASP A 677 -19.51 -2.74 20.07
CA ASP A 677 -18.70 -3.90 20.44
C ASP A 677 -17.48 -3.96 19.52
N SER A 678 -16.46 -3.14 19.81
CA SER A 678 -15.18 -3.13 19.11
C SER A 678 -14.09 -2.55 20.02
N ASP A 679 -12.85 -2.97 19.81
CA ASP A 679 -11.68 -2.41 20.52
C ASP A 679 -11.13 -1.12 19.89
N VAL A 680 -11.59 -0.79 18.68
CA VAL A 680 -11.14 0.37 17.90
C VAL A 680 -12.33 1.27 17.56
N ALA A 681 -12.09 2.57 17.69
CA ALA A 681 -13.06 3.60 17.36
C ALA A 681 -13.25 3.69 15.84
N PRO A 682 -14.43 4.12 15.35
CA PRO A 682 -14.60 4.34 13.91
C PRO A 682 -13.65 5.44 13.41
N ALA A 683 -13.36 5.44 12.11
CA ALA A 683 -12.56 6.51 11.49
C ALA A 683 -13.22 7.88 11.72
N GLY A 684 -12.41 8.90 12.00
CA GLY A 684 -12.89 10.26 12.32
C GLY A 684 -13.54 10.40 13.71
N TYR A 685 -13.44 9.40 14.58
CA TYR A 685 -13.98 9.49 15.94
C TYR A 685 -13.16 10.44 16.81
N GLU A 686 -13.76 11.55 17.22
CA GLU A 686 -13.17 12.47 18.20
C GLU A 686 -13.75 12.21 19.59
N LYS A 687 -12.91 12.33 20.62
CA LYS A 687 -13.32 12.14 22.02
C LYS A 687 -13.71 13.50 22.62
N PRO A 688 -15.01 13.74 22.93
CA PRO A 688 -15.44 15.04 23.46
C PRO A 688 -14.94 15.33 24.89
N ILE A 689 -14.61 14.26 25.62
CA ILE A 689 -13.98 14.28 26.94
C ILE A 689 -12.87 13.25 26.97
N HIS A 690 -11.87 13.51 27.83
CA HIS A 690 -10.64 12.76 27.84
C HIS A 690 -9.93 12.69 26.47
N PRO A 691 -9.81 13.80 25.72
CA PRO A 691 -9.27 13.78 24.36
C PRO A 691 -7.80 13.35 24.32
N GLN A 692 -6.94 13.91 25.17
CA GLN A 692 -5.51 13.54 25.21
C GLN A 692 -5.18 12.55 26.33
N ALA A 693 -4.31 11.59 26.06
CA ALA A 693 -3.91 10.55 27.01
C ALA A 693 -2.48 10.03 26.82
N VAL A 694 -2.03 9.24 27.79
CA VAL A 694 -0.94 8.28 27.62
C VAL A 694 -1.45 6.86 27.78
N MET A 695 -0.79 5.90 27.14
CA MET A 695 -1.16 4.49 27.17
C MET A 695 0.04 3.58 27.42
N ALA A 696 -0.21 2.44 28.07
CA ALA A 696 0.76 1.37 28.24
C ALA A 696 0.10 0.00 28.17
N ARG A 697 0.88 -1.02 27.81
CA ARG A 697 0.56 -2.41 28.10
C ARG A 697 0.65 -2.65 29.60
N VAL A 698 -0.27 -3.44 30.15
CA VAL A 698 -0.29 -3.78 31.57
C VAL A 698 -0.63 -5.23 31.84
N SER A 699 -0.22 -5.71 33.01
CA SER A 699 -0.71 -6.94 33.63
C SER A 699 -1.48 -6.62 34.90
N PHE A 700 -2.60 -7.29 35.14
CA PHE A 700 -3.32 -7.32 36.41
C PHE A 700 -3.00 -8.62 37.15
N LYS A 701 -2.22 -8.49 38.23
CA LYS A 701 -1.81 -9.63 39.07
C LYS A 701 -2.76 -9.75 40.26
N ALA A 702 -3.63 -10.76 40.25
CA ALA A 702 -4.59 -10.96 41.32
C ALA A 702 -3.95 -11.49 42.60
N VAL A 703 -4.51 -11.12 43.75
CA VAL A 703 -4.18 -11.72 45.04
C VAL A 703 -4.84 -13.12 45.12
N PRO A 704 -4.13 -14.16 45.62
CA PRO A 704 -4.72 -15.47 45.80
C PRO A 704 -6.01 -15.43 46.63
N GLY A 705 -7.04 -16.14 46.18
CA GLY A 705 -8.30 -16.26 46.91
C GLY A 705 -9.23 -15.05 46.84
N THR A 706 -9.06 -14.16 45.84
CA THR A 706 -10.04 -13.11 45.54
C THR A 706 -11.47 -13.69 45.43
N PRO A 707 -12.49 -13.03 46.01
CA PRO A 707 -13.86 -13.53 45.98
C PRO A 707 -14.58 -13.32 44.63
N TYR A 708 -13.94 -12.58 43.71
CA TYR A 708 -14.46 -12.24 42.39
C TYR A 708 -13.89 -13.18 41.32
N THR A 709 -14.63 -13.36 40.23
CA THR A 709 -14.31 -14.36 39.19
C THR A 709 -13.83 -13.71 37.89
N GLY A 710 -13.50 -14.53 36.90
CA GLY A 710 -13.15 -14.08 35.56
C GLY A 710 -11.79 -13.39 35.52
N LEU A 711 -11.67 -12.29 34.78
CA LEU A 711 -10.43 -11.53 34.66
C LEU A 711 -10.00 -10.86 35.98
N PHE A 712 -10.88 -10.80 37.00
CA PHE A 712 -10.47 -10.43 38.36
C PHE A 712 -9.59 -11.48 39.05
N GLN A 713 -9.43 -12.66 38.47
CA GLN A 713 -8.52 -13.71 38.97
C GLN A 713 -7.12 -13.63 38.37
N GLY A 714 -6.90 -12.69 37.44
CA GLY A 714 -5.60 -12.43 36.81
C GLY A 714 -5.76 -12.20 35.31
N ALA A 715 -4.95 -11.27 34.78
CA ALA A 715 -4.86 -11.01 33.35
C ALA A 715 -3.47 -10.46 33.01
N ASP A 716 -2.67 -11.22 32.29
CA ASP A 716 -1.30 -10.82 31.89
C ASP A 716 -1.28 -9.82 30.72
N HIS A 717 -2.43 -9.60 30.07
CA HIS A 717 -2.56 -8.85 28.83
C HIS A 717 -3.71 -7.84 28.92
N GLY A 718 -3.35 -6.56 29.02
CA GLY A 718 -4.28 -5.44 28.99
C GLY A 718 -3.66 -4.15 28.48
N LEU A 719 -4.50 -3.13 28.25
CA LEU A 719 -4.10 -1.77 27.96
C LEU A 719 -4.64 -0.84 29.04
N LEU A 720 -3.76 0.00 29.59
CA LEU A 720 -4.11 1.09 30.50
C LEU A 720 -4.01 2.41 29.74
N ARG A 721 -5.04 3.24 29.85
CA ARG A 721 -5.07 4.60 29.35
C ARG A 721 -5.28 5.57 30.50
N LEU A 722 -4.40 6.55 30.63
CA LEU A 722 -4.46 7.61 31.65
C LEU A 722 -4.66 8.95 30.96
N SER A 723 -5.67 9.70 31.40
CA SER A 723 -6.11 10.94 30.73
C SER A 723 -6.70 11.93 31.72
N VAL A 724 -6.83 13.19 31.32
CA VAL A 724 -7.60 14.20 32.05
C VAL A 724 -8.89 14.54 31.29
N THR A 725 -9.97 14.92 31.96
CA THR A 725 -11.29 15.14 31.32
C THR A 725 -11.27 16.17 30.18
N GLY A 726 -10.43 17.20 30.29
CA GLY A 726 -10.20 18.24 29.28
C GLY A 726 -9.06 19.14 29.75
N ASP A 727 -8.84 20.26 29.08
CA ASP A 727 -7.82 21.25 29.46
C ASP A 727 -8.00 21.69 30.94
N PRO A 728 -7.01 21.44 31.82
CA PRO A 728 -7.06 21.86 33.21
C PRO A 728 -7.28 23.37 33.40
N ALA A 729 -6.90 24.21 32.42
CA ALA A 729 -7.10 25.65 32.46
C ALA A 729 -8.58 26.06 32.32
N ASP A 730 -9.44 25.21 31.73
CA ASP A 730 -10.87 25.46 31.58
C ASP A 730 -11.64 25.09 32.87
N ARG A 731 -11.48 23.85 33.35
CA ARG A 731 -12.38 23.27 34.37
C ARG A 731 -11.68 22.50 35.50
N GLY A 732 -10.38 22.70 35.68
CA GLY A 732 -9.59 22.07 36.73
C GLY A 732 -9.06 20.68 36.35
N PHE A 733 -8.15 20.17 37.17
CA PHE A 733 -7.44 18.93 36.88
C PHE A 733 -8.30 17.72 37.28
N ALA A 734 -8.76 16.93 36.30
CA ALA A 734 -9.65 15.79 36.53
C ALA A 734 -9.06 14.48 35.95
N PRO A 735 -8.22 13.75 36.70
CA PRO A 735 -7.63 12.48 36.26
C PRO A 735 -8.67 11.38 36.09
N GLY A 736 -8.49 10.60 35.03
CA GLY A 736 -9.25 9.37 34.78
C GLY A 736 -8.38 8.26 34.22
N LEU A 737 -8.80 7.04 34.49
CA LEU A 737 -8.22 5.85 33.88
C LEU A 737 -9.27 5.08 33.08
N ALA A 738 -8.82 4.41 32.04
CA ALA A 738 -9.54 3.34 31.38
C ALA A 738 -8.62 2.11 31.26
N LEU A 739 -9.11 0.95 31.69
CA LEU A 739 -8.41 -0.32 31.65
C LEU A 739 -9.17 -1.27 30.74
N LYS A 740 -8.46 -1.88 29.80
CA LYS A 740 -8.95 -2.94 28.90
C LYS A 740 -8.18 -4.21 29.21
N LEU A 741 -8.89 -5.30 29.49
CA LEU A 741 -8.32 -6.63 29.70
C LEU A 741 -8.78 -7.56 28.58
N PHE A 742 -7.85 -8.29 27.97
CA PHE A 742 -8.15 -9.20 26.87
C PHE A 742 -8.34 -10.64 27.36
N ALA A 743 -9.17 -11.40 26.65
CA ALA A 743 -9.37 -12.83 26.85
C ALA A 743 -9.28 -13.55 25.50
N ASP A 744 -8.76 -14.79 25.52
CA ASP A 744 -8.62 -15.63 24.33
C ASP A 744 -9.99 -15.93 23.72
N GLY A 745 -10.13 -15.76 22.40
CA GLY A 745 -11.34 -16.11 21.67
C GLY A 745 -12.61 -15.34 22.08
N GLN A 746 -12.46 -14.22 22.81
CA GLN A 746 -13.56 -13.51 23.45
C GLN A 746 -13.35 -11.99 23.41
N ARG A 747 -14.44 -11.22 23.38
CA ARG A 747 -14.40 -9.74 23.44
C ARG A 747 -13.61 -9.22 24.64
N SER A 748 -12.92 -8.09 24.48
CA SER A 748 -12.21 -7.45 25.60
C SER A 748 -13.18 -6.94 26.68
N ARG A 749 -12.71 -6.83 27.93
CA ARG A 749 -13.49 -6.29 29.05
C ARG A 749 -12.88 -4.99 29.54
N ASN A 750 -13.72 -3.98 29.76
CA ASN A 750 -13.28 -2.62 30.02
C ASN A 750 -13.78 -2.11 31.38
N VAL A 751 -13.00 -1.25 32.02
CA VAL A 751 -13.45 -0.46 33.16
C VAL A 751 -12.87 0.95 33.06
N SER A 752 -13.71 1.96 33.23
CA SER A 752 -13.29 3.35 33.36
C SER A 752 -13.51 3.81 34.80
N ALA A 753 -12.62 4.67 35.30
CA ALA A 753 -12.65 5.13 36.68
C ALA A 753 -12.16 6.57 36.82
N LEU A 754 -12.78 7.28 37.76
CA LEU A 754 -12.55 8.70 38.06
C LEU A 754 -12.49 8.90 39.58
N TYR A 755 -11.91 10.02 40.02
CA TYR A 755 -11.97 10.44 41.42
C TYR A 755 -13.35 11.06 41.73
N THR A 756 -13.67 12.15 41.03
CA THR A 756 -14.94 12.87 41.07
C THR A 756 -15.25 13.42 39.68
N LEU A 757 -16.46 13.93 39.48
CA LEU A 757 -16.84 14.59 38.22
C LEU A 757 -16.22 15.99 38.10
N SER A 758 -15.97 16.66 39.23
CA SER A 758 -15.32 17.98 39.27
C SER A 758 -13.79 17.93 39.30
N GLY A 759 -13.19 16.74 39.44
CA GLY A 759 -11.73 16.57 39.53
C GLY A 759 -11.15 16.92 40.91
N GLN A 760 -9.92 17.42 40.90
CA GLN A 760 -9.11 17.71 42.09
C GLN A 760 -8.53 19.13 42.06
N ASP A 761 -9.32 20.08 41.54
CA ASP A 761 -9.03 21.51 41.47
C ASP A 761 -7.64 21.80 40.84
N GLN A 762 -6.79 22.55 41.57
CA GLN A 762 -5.46 22.99 41.13
C GLN A 762 -4.35 21.99 41.49
N ASN A 763 -4.68 20.81 42.00
CA ASN A 763 -3.67 19.79 42.28
C ASN A 763 -3.43 18.96 41.01
N HIS A 764 -2.28 19.16 40.36
CA HIS A 764 -1.92 18.45 39.12
C HIS A 764 -1.26 17.08 39.36
N ASN A 765 -1.19 16.60 40.60
CA ASN A 765 -0.66 15.26 40.88
C ASN A 765 -1.67 14.20 40.42
N PHE A 766 -1.39 13.55 39.30
CA PHE A 766 -2.24 12.52 38.70
C PHE A 766 -2.57 11.36 39.66
N PHE A 767 -1.70 11.09 40.63
CA PHE A 767 -1.81 10.02 41.62
C PHE A 767 -2.25 10.51 43.00
N ALA A 768 -2.79 11.74 43.12
CA ALA A 768 -3.20 12.29 44.40
C ALA A 768 -4.35 11.50 45.06
N ASN A 769 -5.31 11.01 44.27
CA ASN A 769 -6.54 10.40 44.74
C ASN A 769 -6.77 9.01 44.16
N GLU A 770 -7.52 8.17 44.88
CA GLU A 770 -7.99 6.90 44.35
C GLU A 770 -9.10 7.11 43.32
N LEU A 771 -9.06 6.32 42.25
CA LEU A 771 -10.03 6.37 41.16
C LEU A 771 -10.99 5.19 41.29
N SER A 772 -12.25 5.35 40.87
CA SER A 772 -13.27 4.30 40.99
C SER A 772 -14.28 4.33 39.84
N ASN A 773 -14.84 3.15 39.51
CA ASN A 773 -15.92 3.00 38.53
C ASN A 773 -17.27 3.59 39.01
N TYR A 774 -17.34 3.96 40.29
CA TYR A 774 -18.40 4.76 40.88
C TYR A 774 -17.84 6.09 41.40
N VAL A 775 -18.48 7.19 40.99
CA VAL A 775 -18.21 8.54 41.51
C VAL A 775 -19.37 9.02 42.37
N SER A 776 -19.06 9.74 43.45
CA SER A 776 -20.10 10.28 44.33
C SER A 776 -20.77 11.49 43.68
N PRO A 777 -22.12 11.62 43.73
CA PRO A 777 -22.80 12.82 43.25
C PRO A 777 -22.37 14.06 44.05
N GLU A 778 -21.99 15.14 43.36
CA GLU A 778 -21.59 16.41 43.96
C GLU A 778 -22.70 17.45 43.81
N VAL A 779 -22.87 18.32 44.82
CA VAL A 779 -23.94 19.33 44.85
C VAL A 779 -23.70 20.45 43.82
N ASN A 780 -22.43 20.69 43.47
CA ASN A 780 -21.99 21.70 42.52
C ASN A 780 -21.27 21.07 41.30
N ASP A 781 -21.84 20.00 40.73
CA ASP A 781 -21.34 19.43 39.46
C ASP A 781 -21.32 20.52 38.38
N THR A 782 -20.12 20.96 37.98
CA THR A 782 -19.87 22.07 37.05
C THR A 782 -20.14 21.70 35.59
N LEU A 783 -20.30 20.40 35.28
CA LEU A 783 -20.53 19.91 33.92
C LEU A 783 -22.02 19.71 33.61
N GLY A 784 -22.91 19.69 34.60
CA GLY A 784 -24.27 19.15 34.41
C GLY A 784 -24.26 17.69 33.90
N SER A 785 -23.14 16.99 34.14
CA SER A 785 -22.79 15.71 33.52
C SER A 785 -23.74 14.59 33.90
N THR A 786 -24.30 14.65 35.11
CA THR A 786 -25.33 13.72 35.58
C THR A 786 -26.60 13.79 34.74
N THR A 787 -27.00 14.98 34.28
CA THR A 787 -28.15 15.16 33.38
C THR A 787 -27.85 14.63 31.99
N LEU A 788 -26.65 14.90 31.47
CA LEU A 788 -26.22 14.45 30.16
C LEU A 788 -26.10 12.92 30.07
N PHE A 789 -25.42 12.28 31.03
CA PHE A 789 -25.25 10.82 31.04
C PHE A 789 -26.55 10.07 31.36
N SER A 790 -27.55 10.75 31.94
CA SER A 790 -28.89 10.17 32.13
C SER A 790 -29.61 9.80 30.82
N LEU A 791 -29.14 10.33 29.68
CA LEU A 791 -29.66 9.97 28.35
C LEU A 791 -29.42 8.50 27.99
N VAL A 792 -28.40 7.86 28.56
CA VAL A 792 -28.01 6.48 28.21
C VAL A 792 -28.12 5.48 29.36
N THR A 793 -28.16 5.93 30.61
CA THR A 793 -28.24 5.08 31.83
C THR A 793 -29.08 5.73 32.93
N THR A 794 -29.77 4.93 33.74
CA THR A 794 -30.49 5.38 34.95
C THR A 794 -29.56 5.69 36.13
N LYS A 795 -28.28 5.28 36.06
CA LYS A 795 -27.26 5.51 37.09
C LYS A 795 -26.02 6.19 36.49
N PRO A 796 -26.08 7.49 36.16
CA PRO A 796 -25.01 8.22 35.45
C PRO A 796 -23.67 8.30 36.19
N THR A 797 -23.62 8.04 37.50
CA THR A 797 -22.38 8.06 38.29
C THR A 797 -21.80 6.67 38.55
N ARG A 798 -22.32 5.62 37.89
CA ARG A 798 -21.93 4.24 38.11
C ARG A 798 -21.75 3.50 36.78
N LEU A 799 -20.53 3.04 36.53
CA LEU A 799 -20.23 2.05 35.51
C LEU A 799 -20.24 0.64 36.12
N MET A 800 -20.79 -0.32 35.40
CA MET A 800 -20.76 -1.71 35.81
C MET A 800 -19.42 -2.35 35.41
N VAL A 801 -19.14 -3.51 35.99
CA VAL A 801 -17.93 -4.29 35.74
C VAL A 801 -18.28 -5.79 35.73
N ASN A 802 -19.53 -6.12 35.41
CA ASN A 802 -20.01 -7.51 35.44
C ASN A 802 -19.33 -8.31 34.36
N ASP A 803 -19.16 -7.72 33.18
CA ASP A 803 -18.53 -8.35 32.02
C ASP A 803 -17.12 -8.87 32.34
N ILE A 804 -16.35 -8.18 33.20
CA ILE A 804 -15.00 -8.61 33.63
C ILE A 804 -15.04 -9.95 34.38
N SER A 805 -16.15 -10.25 35.06
CA SER A 805 -16.29 -11.44 35.91
C SER A 805 -16.75 -12.70 35.19
N GLU A 806 -17.15 -12.59 33.92
CA GLU A 806 -17.80 -13.63 33.14
C GLU A 806 -16.84 -14.63 32.50
N VAL A 807 -15.58 -14.23 32.29
CA VAL A 807 -14.62 -15.00 31.50
C VAL A 807 -13.24 -14.90 32.11
N THR A 808 -12.47 -15.98 32.12
CA THR A 808 -11.03 -15.97 32.46
C THR A 808 -10.18 -15.59 31.25
N GLN A 809 -8.89 -15.30 31.45
CA GLN A 809 -8.05 -14.84 30.35
C GLN A 809 -7.87 -15.87 29.22
N ASP A 810 -7.90 -17.16 29.55
CA ASP A 810 -7.87 -18.27 28.58
C ASP A 810 -9.19 -18.46 27.80
N GLY A 811 -10.15 -17.54 27.95
CA GLY A 811 -11.43 -17.57 27.25
C GLY A 811 -12.49 -18.45 27.90
N THR A 812 -12.19 -19.11 29.03
CA THR A 812 -13.16 -20.00 29.69
C THR A 812 -14.31 -19.20 30.34
N PRO A 813 -15.58 -19.48 29.98
CA PRO A 813 -16.72 -18.86 30.65
C PRO A 813 -16.84 -19.31 32.12
N VAL A 814 -17.15 -18.36 32.99
CA VAL A 814 -17.40 -18.61 34.41
C VAL A 814 -18.86 -18.97 34.61
N ALA A 815 -19.14 -20.16 35.14
CA ALA A 815 -20.51 -20.64 35.34
C ALA A 815 -21.36 -19.81 36.32
N ALA A 816 -20.72 -19.18 37.33
CA ALA A 816 -21.37 -18.31 38.30
C ALA A 816 -20.55 -17.03 38.51
N PRO A 817 -20.66 -16.05 37.59
CA PRO A 817 -19.89 -14.81 37.66
C PRO A 817 -20.13 -14.04 38.96
N LYS A 818 -19.06 -13.53 39.57
CA LYS A 818 -19.09 -12.70 40.77
C LYS A 818 -18.34 -11.40 40.50
N ALA A 819 -19.10 -10.35 40.24
CA ALA A 819 -18.59 -9.01 40.04
C ALA A 819 -18.62 -8.18 41.34
N PRO A 820 -17.62 -7.31 41.58
CA PRO A 820 -17.70 -6.33 42.65
C PRO A 820 -18.72 -5.24 42.34
N VAL A 821 -19.29 -4.65 43.40
CA VAL A 821 -20.15 -3.47 43.29
C VAL A 821 -19.34 -2.22 42.95
N GLN A 822 -18.14 -2.10 43.52
CA GLN A 822 -17.23 -0.99 43.33
C GLN A 822 -15.77 -1.47 43.38
N VAL A 823 -14.96 -0.95 42.46
CA VAL A 823 -13.52 -1.16 42.35
C VAL A 823 -12.82 0.17 42.62
N TYR A 824 -11.76 0.12 43.42
CA TYR A 824 -10.91 1.25 43.78
C TYR A 824 -9.49 1.00 43.25
N PHE A 825 -9.02 1.92 42.42
CA PHE A 825 -7.64 1.96 41.93
C PHE A 825 -6.87 2.91 42.84
N VAL A 826 -6.14 2.33 43.78
CA VAL A 826 -5.39 3.05 44.81
C VAL A 826 -3.98 3.29 44.28
N PRO A 827 -3.54 4.55 44.07
CA PRO A 827 -2.23 4.84 43.54
C PRO A 827 -1.12 4.26 44.40
N ASN A 828 -0.04 3.81 43.77
CA ASN A 828 1.19 3.48 44.47
C ASN A 828 1.66 4.67 45.33
N ALA A 829 1.99 4.41 46.59
CA ALA A 829 2.39 5.45 47.53
C ALA A 829 3.64 6.23 47.08
N ASP A 830 4.58 5.56 46.41
CA ASP A 830 5.80 6.20 45.90
C ASP A 830 5.46 7.15 44.76
N LEU A 831 4.60 6.72 43.81
CA LEU A 831 4.12 7.58 42.72
C LEU A 831 3.34 8.79 43.25
N LYS A 832 2.46 8.56 44.23
CA LYS A 832 1.71 9.63 44.88
C LYS A 832 2.64 10.66 45.54
N ALA A 833 3.73 10.22 46.14
CA ALA A 833 4.69 11.10 46.80
C ALA A 833 5.61 11.83 45.81
N SER A 834 5.92 11.23 44.66
CA SER A 834 6.88 11.76 43.70
C SER A 834 6.26 12.62 42.60
N PHE A 835 4.96 12.48 42.31
CA PHE A 835 4.33 13.19 41.19
C PHE A 835 4.07 14.67 41.50
N PRO A 836 4.33 15.56 40.52
CA PRO A 836 4.19 17.01 40.69
C PRO A 836 2.74 17.44 40.93
N SER A 837 2.54 18.35 41.89
CA SER A 837 1.24 18.97 42.17
C SER A 837 1.03 20.31 41.44
N GLU A 838 2.10 20.92 40.92
CA GLU A 838 2.06 22.21 40.24
C GLU A 838 1.57 22.08 38.79
N PRO A 839 1.00 23.14 38.18
CA PRO A 839 0.53 23.12 36.81
C PRO A 839 1.62 22.70 35.80
N HIS A 840 1.33 21.64 35.05
CA HIS A 840 2.16 21.10 33.97
C HIS A 840 1.29 20.20 33.07
N ASP A 841 1.83 19.79 31.92
CA ASP A 841 1.22 18.75 31.11
C ASP A 841 1.45 17.38 31.76
N PHE A 842 0.38 16.75 32.23
CA PHE A 842 0.44 15.48 32.94
C PHE A 842 1.07 14.34 32.12
N ARG A 843 1.08 14.44 30.78
CA ARG A 843 1.66 13.43 29.90
C ARG A 843 3.17 13.37 30.08
N GLU A 844 3.83 14.52 30.24
CA GLU A 844 5.29 14.60 30.44
C GLU A 844 5.72 13.82 31.68
N SER A 845 5.00 13.97 32.80
CA SER A 845 5.33 13.26 34.04
C SER A 845 4.97 11.77 33.97
N LEU A 846 3.86 11.41 33.33
CA LEU A 846 3.47 10.01 33.17
C LEU A 846 4.39 9.21 32.23
N MET A 847 4.89 9.81 31.14
CA MET A 847 5.81 9.12 30.21
C MET A 847 7.19 8.82 30.83
N THR A 848 7.51 9.38 32.00
CA THR A 848 8.71 8.99 32.77
C THR A 848 8.62 7.60 33.40
N LEU A 849 7.43 6.99 33.44
CA LEU A 849 7.23 5.67 34.05
C LEU A 849 7.67 4.55 33.10
N SER A 850 8.56 3.70 33.62
CA SER A 850 9.12 2.57 32.89
C SER A 850 8.35 1.26 33.10
N GLU A 851 8.60 0.29 32.22
CA GLU A 851 8.16 -1.08 32.39
C GLU A 851 8.51 -1.65 33.78
N GLY A 852 7.60 -2.42 34.37
CA GLY A 852 7.74 -2.96 35.72
C GLY A 852 7.21 -2.04 36.83
N THR A 853 6.89 -0.78 36.51
CA THR A 853 6.28 0.14 37.48
C THR A 853 4.92 -0.39 37.94
N ARG A 854 4.74 -0.57 39.26
CA ARG A 854 3.43 -0.82 39.86
C ARG A 854 2.67 0.49 40.01
N VAL A 855 1.57 0.64 39.28
CA VAL A 855 0.82 1.90 39.19
C VAL A 855 -0.29 1.96 40.24
N TYR A 856 -1.08 0.89 40.36
CA TYR A 856 -2.23 0.83 41.26
C TYR A 856 -2.29 -0.48 42.05
N ASP A 857 -2.60 -0.37 43.33
CA ASP A 857 -3.22 -1.46 44.08
C ASP A 857 -4.73 -1.43 43.82
N VAL A 858 -5.34 -2.58 43.52
CA VAL A 858 -6.76 -2.68 43.21
C VAL A 858 -7.50 -3.27 44.41
N TYR A 859 -8.47 -2.53 44.94
CA TYR A 859 -9.37 -2.97 46.00
C TYR A 859 -10.79 -3.08 45.46
N ALA A 860 -11.60 -3.99 46.00
CA ALA A 860 -12.98 -4.14 45.56
C ALA A 860 -13.91 -4.57 46.70
N THR A 861 -15.18 -4.16 46.59
CA THR A 861 -16.23 -4.48 47.58
C THR A 861 -17.52 -4.94 46.91
N SER A 862 -18.23 -5.86 47.57
CA SER A 862 -19.59 -6.28 47.23
C SER A 862 -20.66 -5.49 47.99
N LYS A 863 -20.27 -4.54 48.85
CA LYS A 863 -21.19 -3.78 49.67
C LYS A 863 -21.96 -2.77 48.82
N ASP A 864 -23.29 -2.79 48.93
CA ASP A 864 -24.18 -1.94 48.14
C ASP A 864 -23.87 -0.44 48.25
N ILE A 865 -24.13 0.26 47.15
CA ILE A 865 -24.12 1.72 47.11
C ILE A 865 -25.40 2.27 47.74
N ARG A 866 -25.28 2.87 48.92
CA ARG A 866 -26.37 3.54 49.64
C ARG A 866 -26.19 5.05 49.60
N THR A 867 -27.28 5.75 49.35
CA THR A 867 -27.36 7.21 49.37
C THR A 867 -28.43 7.69 50.37
N SER A 868 -28.31 8.93 50.79
CA SER A 868 -29.09 9.62 51.81
C SER A 868 -29.14 11.10 51.45
N ILE A 869 -30.25 11.76 51.78
CA ILE A 869 -30.33 13.23 51.68
C ILE A 869 -29.49 13.93 52.77
N PHE A 870 -29.13 13.22 53.84
CA PHE A 870 -28.29 13.72 54.92
C PHE A 870 -26.81 13.49 54.61
N PRO A 871 -25.98 14.56 54.50
CA PRO A 871 -24.56 14.45 54.13
C PRO A 871 -23.73 13.58 55.09
N SER A 872 -24.04 13.61 56.39
CA SER A 872 -23.35 12.79 57.40
C SER A 872 -23.57 11.30 57.19
N LEU A 873 -24.80 10.89 56.84
CA LEU A 873 -25.11 9.50 56.53
C LEU A 873 -24.50 9.05 55.20
N ASN A 874 -24.47 9.92 54.18
CA ASN A 874 -23.76 9.62 52.94
C ASN A 874 -22.29 9.34 53.18
N ARG A 875 -21.62 10.21 53.96
CA ARG A 875 -20.21 10.06 54.31
C ARG A 875 -19.96 8.75 55.04
N ARG A 876 -20.79 8.45 56.05
CA ARG A 876 -20.73 7.17 56.77
C ARG A 876 -20.91 5.97 55.83
N TYR A 877 -21.90 6.00 54.93
CA TYR A 877 -22.12 4.89 53.98
C TYR A 877 -20.98 4.72 52.99
N ALA A 878 -20.31 5.81 52.59
CA ALA A 878 -19.13 5.76 51.74
C ALA A 878 -17.93 5.16 52.50
N GLU A 879 -17.64 5.64 53.72
CA GLU A 879 -16.58 5.12 54.60
C GLU A 879 -16.79 3.63 54.88
N GLU A 880 -18.01 3.24 55.25
CA GLU A 880 -18.38 1.85 55.47
C GLU A 880 -18.19 0.96 54.24
N ARG A 881 -18.39 1.50 53.02
CA ARG A 881 -18.15 0.77 51.77
C ARG A 881 -16.65 0.62 51.54
N ARG A 882 -15.90 1.72 51.66
CA ARG A 882 -14.46 1.73 51.45
C ARG A 882 -13.73 0.82 52.44
N ASN A 883 -14.15 0.81 53.71
CA ASN A 883 -13.62 -0.05 54.77
C ASN A 883 -13.92 -1.54 54.55
N SER A 884 -14.95 -1.87 53.76
CA SER A 884 -15.26 -3.25 53.38
C SER A 884 -14.51 -3.75 52.14
N ALA A 885 -13.80 -2.86 51.44
CA ALA A 885 -13.07 -3.23 50.25
C ALA A 885 -11.81 -4.03 50.61
N VAL A 886 -11.59 -5.13 49.90
CA VAL A 886 -10.42 -6.00 50.06
C VAL A 886 -9.49 -5.83 48.87
N LYS A 887 -8.17 -5.96 49.09
CA LYS A 887 -7.20 -5.94 47.99
C LYS A 887 -7.42 -7.17 47.12
N ILE A 888 -7.61 -6.98 45.82
CA ILE A 888 -7.85 -8.06 44.85
C ILE A 888 -6.71 -8.23 43.86
N GLY A 889 -5.82 -7.25 43.71
CA GLY A 889 -4.66 -7.37 42.85
C GLY A 889 -3.86 -6.08 42.71
N GLU A 890 -2.93 -6.08 41.77
CA GLU A 890 -2.03 -4.97 41.45
C GLU A 890 -1.94 -4.81 39.92
N ILE A 891 -1.87 -3.57 39.45
CA ILE A 891 -1.63 -3.24 38.03
C ILE A 891 -0.17 -2.84 37.87
N THR A 892 0.52 -3.53 36.97
CA THR A 892 1.93 -3.30 36.66
C THR A 892 2.09 -3.01 35.17
N LEU A 893 2.92 -2.01 34.85
CA LEU A 893 3.30 -1.71 33.48
C LEU A 893 4.13 -2.85 32.87
N THR A 894 3.83 -3.22 31.64
CA THR A 894 4.58 -4.20 30.81
C THR A 894 5.14 -3.53 29.55
N SER A 895 5.10 -2.20 29.51
CA SER A 895 5.78 -1.30 28.57
C SER A 895 5.91 0.07 29.24
N PRO A 896 6.73 0.99 28.71
CA PRO A 896 6.61 2.42 29.01
C PRO A 896 5.22 2.97 28.66
N LEU A 897 4.87 4.09 29.27
CA LEU A 897 3.71 4.91 28.88
C LEU A 897 4.10 5.80 27.68
N ILE A 898 3.28 5.81 26.63
CA ILE A 898 3.48 6.63 25.43
C ILE A 898 2.24 7.48 25.13
N ALA A 899 2.43 8.65 24.54
CA ALA A 899 1.34 9.47 23.99
C ALA A 899 1.22 9.20 22.49
N SER A 900 0.01 8.93 22.00
CA SER A 900 -0.21 8.57 20.59
C SER A 900 -1.57 9.01 20.09
N GLN A 901 -1.70 9.24 18.78
CA GLN A 901 -2.99 9.53 18.14
C GLN A 901 -4.00 8.41 18.37
N PHE A 902 -3.57 7.15 18.33
CA PHE A 902 -4.42 6.01 18.66
C PHE A 902 -4.88 6.06 20.11
N GLY A 903 -4.04 6.49 21.06
CA GLY A 903 -4.46 6.71 22.43
C GLY A 903 -5.49 7.83 22.60
N ASP A 904 -5.38 8.87 21.78
CA ASP A 904 -6.24 10.06 21.85
C ASP A 904 -7.62 9.83 21.23
N SER A 905 -7.71 9.10 20.12
CA SER A 905 -8.97 8.89 19.40
C SER A 905 -9.25 7.42 19.07
N GLY A 906 -8.24 6.66 18.63
CA GLY A 906 -8.38 5.34 18.03
C GLY A 906 -8.78 4.19 18.96
N VAL A 907 -8.27 4.12 20.20
CA VAL A 907 -8.63 3.04 21.13
C VAL A 907 -10.04 3.23 21.66
N PHE A 908 -10.83 2.15 21.70
CA PHE A 908 -12.19 2.17 22.19
C PHE A 908 -12.36 1.38 23.49
N PHE A 909 -12.95 2.03 24.49
CA PHE A 909 -13.35 1.42 25.76
C PHE A 909 -14.87 1.51 25.84
N LYS A 910 -15.54 0.35 25.79
CA LYS A 910 -16.99 0.26 25.97
C LYS A 910 -17.32 0.47 27.45
N HIS A 911 -18.35 1.27 27.72
CA HIS A 911 -18.92 1.41 29.04
C HIS A 911 -20.04 0.41 29.25
N GLU A 912 -19.98 -0.33 30.35
CA GLU A 912 -21.07 -1.21 30.78
C GLU A 912 -22.05 -0.41 31.64
N ARG A 913 -23.32 -0.34 31.20
CA ARG A 913 -24.34 0.44 31.89
C ARG A 913 -24.96 -0.34 33.03
N TYR A 914 -25.64 0.38 33.93
CA TYR A 914 -26.40 -0.25 35.00
C TYR A 914 -27.52 -1.16 34.49
N GLU A 915 -28.04 -0.89 33.30
CA GLU A 915 -29.08 -1.68 32.63
C GLU A 915 -28.55 -2.97 32.01
N ASP A 916 -27.23 -3.10 31.80
CA ASP A 916 -26.63 -4.24 31.10
C ASP A 916 -26.26 -5.40 32.06
N ARG A 917 -26.48 -5.20 33.38
CA ARG A 917 -26.01 -6.06 34.49
C ARG A 917 -26.71 -7.40 34.68
#